data_AF-A0A2E0SUW1-F1
#
_entry.id   AF-A0A2E0SUW1-F1
#
_cell.length_a   1.000
_cell.length_b   1.000
_cell.length_c   1.000
_cell.angle_alpha   90.00
_cell.angle_beta   90.00
_cell.angle_gamma   90.00
#
_symmetry.space_group_name_H-M   'P 1'
#
loop_
_entity.id
_entity.type
_entity.pdbx_description
1 polymer ?
#
loop_
_entity_poly.entity_id
_entity_poly.type
_entity_poly.pdbx_seq_one_letter_code
_entity_poly.pdbx_strand_id
1 'polypeptide(L)'
;RMTTQDIEAITPQTLINVRPVVAAIKEFFGTSQLSQFMDQNNPLAGLTHKRRLSALGPGGLSRERAGVEVRDVHPSHYGRMCPIETPEGPNIGLIGSLASFARINSFGFIETPYRRVTKGKVSTTIDYLTASEEDEFVVAQANAPLTADFRFAEPKVLVRKKGGEVELVDAEDVDYMDVSPRQMVSVATSLIPFLEHDDANRALMGANMQRQAVPLLRSDSPYVGTGMENYAAIDAGDVVTADKAGVVAEVSAEVVTIQLDEGGTQEYYLRKFDRSNQGTSYNHRVIVDEGERVEVGQVIADGPATENGELALGKNLLVAFMPWEGHNFEDAIILSQNLVKDDVLSSIHIEEYEVDARDTKLGKEEITRDLPNVSLDLLADLDERGIIRVGAEVRPGDVLVGKVTPKGETELSAEERLLRAIFNEKSREVRDTSLKVPHGEQGTVIGVKVFDAQDGDDELGSGVNQRVVVYIAQKRKITEGDKLAGRHGNKGVIAKILPVEDMPFLADGTPVDVVLNPLGIPGRMNFGQVLETHLGWIAKQGWKVDGSPKWAETLPAEAREAEPGTKVATPVFDGAFESEIEGLLDSTLPNRDGERLIDSSGKTRLFDGRSGEPYPAPISVGYMYILKLHHLVDDKIHARSTGPYSMITQQPLGGKAQFGGQRFGEMEVWALEAYGAAYALQELLTIKSDDILGRVKVYEAIVKGENIQEPGIPESFKVLMKEMQSLCLNVEVLAADGSVISLKDTDDEVFRAAEELGINISTRFESSSVDEI
;
A
#
# COMPACT_ATOMS: atom_id res chain seq x y z
N ARG A 1 44.74 23.54 -2.01
CA ARG A 1 45.90 24.44 -2.23
C ARG A 1 45.37 25.87 -2.31
N MET A 2 45.42 26.65 -1.22
CA MET A 2 45.11 28.09 -1.28
C MET A 2 46.38 28.82 -1.69
N THR A 3 46.49 29.14 -2.97
CA THR A 3 47.42 30.16 -3.45
C THR A 3 46.86 31.53 -3.04
N THR A 4 47.66 32.32 -2.32
CA THR A 4 47.37 33.72 -1.99
C THR A 4 47.17 34.51 -3.28
N GLN A 5 45.92 34.79 -3.63
CA GLN A 5 45.54 35.67 -4.74
C GLN A 5 45.68 37.14 -4.33
N ASP A 6 45.97 37.99 -5.31
CA ASP A 6 46.16 39.43 -5.12
C ASP A 6 44.88 40.10 -4.61
N ILE A 7 44.98 40.99 -3.62
CA ILE A 7 43.82 41.53 -2.87
C ILE A 7 42.84 42.28 -3.78
N GLU A 8 43.33 42.90 -4.85
CA GLU A 8 42.52 43.62 -5.84
C GLU A 8 41.79 42.71 -6.84
N ALA A 9 42.18 41.43 -6.94
CA ALA A 9 41.56 40.44 -7.84
C ALA A 9 40.51 39.54 -7.14
N ILE A 10 40.31 39.73 -5.83
CA ILE A 10 39.33 38.96 -5.05
C ILE A 10 37.93 39.51 -5.32
N THR A 11 37.08 38.67 -5.92
CA THR A 11 35.65 38.94 -6.10
C THR A 11 34.84 37.91 -5.30
N PRO A 12 33.58 38.18 -4.91
CA PRO A 12 32.76 37.18 -4.24
C PRO A 12 32.67 35.84 -4.99
N GLN A 13 32.72 35.88 -6.32
CA GLN A 13 32.71 34.68 -7.17
C GLN A 13 33.98 33.83 -7.04
N THR A 14 35.15 34.43 -6.78
CA THR A 14 36.39 33.67 -6.54
C THR A 14 36.48 33.10 -5.13
N LEU A 15 35.70 33.62 -4.18
CA LEU A 15 35.63 33.14 -2.80
C LEU A 15 34.53 32.07 -2.59
N ILE A 16 33.41 32.16 -3.31
CA ILE A 16 32.25 31.29 -3.10
C ILE A 16 32.38 30.04 -3.98
N ASN A 17 32.58 28.90 -3.34
CA ASN A 17 32.39 27.60 -3.97
C ASN A 17 31.01 27.05 -3.58
N VAL A 18 30.08 26.97 -4.53
CA VAL A 18 28.71 26.47 -4.29
C VAL A 18 28.62 24.94 -4.23
N ARG A 19 29.68 24.22 -4.65
CA ARG A 19 29.65 22.74 -4.72
C ARG A 19 29.31 22.08 -3.38
N PRO A 20 29.88 22.48 -2.23
CA PRO A 20 29.52 21.89 -0.94
C PRO A 20 28.06 22.15 -0.55
N VAL A 21 27.51 23.31 -0.92
CA VAL A 21 26.11 23.66 -0.62
C VAL A 21 25.15 22.79 -1.44
N VAL A 22 25.40 22.67 -2.75
CA VAL A 22 24.59 21.82 -3.64
C VAL A 22 24.71 20.34 -3.24
N ALA A 23 25.92 19.89 -2.90
CA ALA A 23 26.14 18.52 -2.43
C ALA A 23 25.37 18.23 -1.13
N ALA A 24 25.39 19.15 -0.16
CA ALA A 24 24.64 19.00 1.09
C ALA A 24 23.13 18.93 0.87
N ILE A 25 22.57 19.75 -0.04
CA ILE A 25 21.14 19.70 -0.38
C ILE A 25 20.81 18.37 -1.07
N LYS A 26 21.64 17.93 -2.03
CA LYS A 26 21.44 16.66 -2.73
C LYS A 26 21.53 15.47 -1.78
N GLU A 27 22.47 15.49 -0.84
CA GLU A 27 22.60 14.47 0.20
C GLU A 27 21.37 14.46 1.11
N PHE A 28 20.90 15.63 1.56
CA PHE A 28 19.69 15.72 2.39
C PHE A 28 18.47 15.11 1.69
N PHE A 29 18.16 15.50 0.46
CA PHE A 29 16.98 14.95 -0.23
C PHE A 29 17.17 13.50 -0.71
N GLY A 30 18.42 13.09 -0.99
CA GLY A 30 18.71 11.77 -1.53
C GLY A 30 18.85 10.66 -0.49
N THR A 31 19.36 10.95 0.71
CA THR A 31 19.71 9.92 1.71
C THR A 31 19.14 10.15 3.11
N SER A 32 18.55 11.32 3.40
CA SER A 32 17.97 11.58 4.73
C SER A 32 16.77 10.67 5.00
N GLN A 33 16.69 10.15 6.23
CA GLN A 33 15.53 9.39 6.71
C GLN A 33 14.23 10.21 6.76
N LEU A 34 14.35 11.55 6.79
CA LEU A 34 13.21 12.47 6.78
C LEU A 34 12.76 12.83 5.34
N SER A 35 13.62 12.60 4.34
CA SER A 35 13.25 12.71 2.92
C SER A 35 12.70 11.35 2.48
N GLN A 36 11.39 11.19 2.58
CA GLN A 36 10.72 9.92 2.35
C GLN A 36 10.02 9.92 0.98
N PHE A 37 10.04 8.78 0.30
CA PHE A 37 9.18 8.57 -0.86
C PHE A 37 7.72 8.74 -0.46
N MET A 38 7.00 9.59 -1.19
CA MET A 38 5.62 9.90 -0.86
C MET A 38 4.74 8.63 -0.98
N ASP A 39 4.09 8.24 0.11
CA ASP A 39 3.00 7.27 0.10
C ASP A 39 1.80 7.85 -0.67
N GLN A 40 1.48 7.24 -1.82
CA GLN A 40 0.49 7.63 -2.81
C GLN A 40 -0.37 6.43 -3.22
N ASN A 41 -0.69 5.55 -2.27
CA ASN A 41 -1.70 4.52 -2.51
C ASN A 41 -3.03 5.17 -2.92
N ASN A 42 -3.45 6.18 -2.16
CA ASN A 42 -4.64 7.01 -2.37
C ASN A 42 -4.41 8.43 -1.80
N PRO A 43 -5.31 9.40 -2.03
CA PRO A 43 -5.13 10.78 -1.55
C PRO A 43 -4.96 10.91 -0.03
N LEU A 44 -5.65 10.08 0.76
CA LEU A 44 -5.54 10.09 2.22
C LEU A 44 -4.15 9.63 2.68
N ALA A 45 -3.56 8.65 2.02
CA ALA A 45 -2.18 8.21 2.30
C ALA A 45 -1.18 9.37 2.11
N GLY A 46 -1.34 10.14 1.02
CA GLY A 46 -0.53 11.32 0.74
C GLY A 46 -0.71 12.42 1.79
N LEU A 47 -1.97 12.75 2.12
CA LEU A 47 -2.30 13.77 3.11
C LEU A 47 -1.75 13.44 4.50
N THR A 48 -1.97 12.21 4.97
CA THR A 48 -1.49 11.75 6.28
C THR A 48 0.04 11.68 6.32
N HIS A 49 0.70 11.31 5.22
CA HIS A 49 2.16 11.31 5.14
C HIS A 49 2.73 12.73 5.28
N LYS A 50 2.12 13.73 4.63
CA LYS A 50 2.51 15.15 4.77
C LYS A 50 2.34 15.68 6.21
N ARG A 51 1.43 15.08 7.00
CA ARG A 51 1.11 15.45 8.39
C ARG A 51 1.75 14.56 9.46
N ARG A 52 2.70 13.70 9.05
CA ARG A 52 3.37 12.73 9.93
C ARG A 52 4.37 13.40 10.88
N LEU A 53 4.34 13.01 12.14
CA LEU A 53 5.31 13.39 13.17
C LEU A 53 6.23 12.19 13.45
N SER A 54 7.54 12.36 13.27
CA SER A 54 8.54 11.30 13.47
C SER A 54 9.51 11.67 14.59
N ALA A 55 9.63 10.81 15.60
CA ALA A 55 10.67 10.90 16.62
C ALA A 55 12.02 10.29 16.15
N LEU A 56 12.01 9.59 15.02
CA LEU A 56 13.17 8.99 14.38
C LEU A 56 13.86 9.98 13.43
N GLY A 57 15.14 9.76 13.17
CA GLY A 57 15.94 10.54 12.23
C GLY A 57 17.18 11.17 12.86
N PRO A 58 18.05 11.83 12.07
CA PRO A 58 19.20 12.55 12.59
C PRO A 58 18.79 13.61 13.64
N GLY A 59 19.38 13.54 14.83
CA GLY A 59 19.02 14.41 15.97
C GLY A 59 17.84 13.91 16.82
N GLY A 60 17.10 12.91 16.35
CA GLY A 60 16.05 12.23 17.11
C GLY A 60 16.55 10.99 17.85
N LEU A 61 15.65 10.04 18.08
CA LEU A 61 15.93 8.77 18.76
C LEU A 61 16.21 7.66 17.75
N SER A 62 17.07 6.69 18.13
CA SER A 62 17.13 5.43 17.39
C SER A 62 16.05 4.47 17.90
N ARG A 63 15.55 3.59 17.03
CA ARG A 63 14.50 2.64 17.36
C ARG A 63 14.85 1.75 18.56
N GLU A 64 16.11 1.37 18.68
CA GLU A 64 16.63 0.50 19.75
C GLU A 64 16.76 1.21 21.10
N ARG A 65 16.97 2.54 21.09
CA ARG A 65 17.09 3.34 22.32
C ARG A 65 15.74 3.86 22.81
N ALA A 66 14.70 3.79 21.99
CA ALA A 66 13.37 4.27 22.33
C ALA A 66 12.63 3.27 23.23
N GLY A 67 12.61 3.57 24.53
CA GLY A 67 11.85 2.83 25.54
C GLY A 67 10.33 2.99 25.40
N VAL A 68 9.58 2.32 26.28
CA VAL A 68 8.11 2.33 26.28
C VAL A 68 7.55 3.72 26.62
N GLU A 69 8.17 4.43 27.56
CA GLU A 69 7.70 5.75 28.04
C GLU A 69 7.58 6.80 26.94
N VAL A 70 8.43 6.73 25.90
CA VAL A 70 8.39 7.69 24.78
C VAL A 70 7.32 7.31 23.76
N ARG A 71 6.86 6.06 23.77
CA ARG A 71 5.86 5.52 22.84
C ARG A 71 4.44 5.67 23.36
N ASP A 72 4.28 5.82 24.67
CA ASP A 72 2.98 5.96 25.31
C ASP A 72 2.34 7.33 25.01
N VAL A 73 1.01 7.37 25.13
CA VAL A 73 0.24 8.60 24.92
C VAL A 73 0.37 9.50 26.13
N HIS A 74 0.93 10.70 25.93
CA HIS A 74 1.03 11.71 26.97
C HIS A 74 -0.21 12.62 26.97
N PRO A 75 -0.73 13.09 28.12
CA PRO A 75 -1.91 13.95 28.18
C PRO A 75 -1.81 15.23 27.35
N SER A 76 -0.62 15.82 27.24
CA SER A 76 -0.39 17.02 26.42
C SER A 76 -0.55 16.80 24.92
N HIS A 77 -0.62 15.54 24.46
CA HIS A 77 -0.91 15.22 23.05
C HIS A 77 -2.34 15.60 22.65
N TYR A 78 -3.25 15.81 23.61
CA TYR A 78 -4.63 16.20 23.34
C TYR A 78 -4.70 17.44 22.42
N GLY A 79 -5.42 17.30 21.31
CA GLY A 79 -5.54 18.36 20.30
C GLY A 79 -4.29 18.63 19.46
N ARG A 80 -3.17 17.93 19.70
CA ARG A 80 -1.86 18.17 19.06
C ARG A 80 -1.41 16.99 18.21
N MET A 81 -1.31 15.82 18.82
CA MET A 81 -0.92 14.57 18.16
C MET A 81 -2.01 13.52 18.41
N CYS A 82 -2.44 12.84 17.36
CA CYS A 82 -3.51 11.86 17.46
C CYS A 82 -3.09 10.67 18.34
N PRO A 83 -3.91 10.25 19.32
CA PRO A 83 -3.60 9.10 20.16
C PRO A 83 -3.92 7.74 19.49
N ILE A 84 -4.61 7.75 18.35
CA ILE A 84 -5.07 6.54 17.64
C ILE A 84 -4.16 6.20 16.46
N GLU A 85 -3.85 7.17 15.61
CA GLU A 85 -3.09 6.90 14.37
C GLU A 85 -1.59 6.78 14.63
N THR A 86 -1.12 5.53 14.74
CA THR A 86 0.30 5.15 14.79
C THR A 86 0.48 3.79 14.10
N PRO A 87 1.65 3.48 13.52
CA PRO A 87 1.93 2.15 12.99
C PRO A 87 1.79 1.05 14.06
N GLU A 88 1.20 -0.10 13.71
CA GLU A 88 1.07 -1.28 14.60
C GLU A 88 2.40 -2.01 14.84
N GLY A 89 3.38 -1.79 13.96
CA GLY A 89 4.65 -2.50 13.98
C GLY A 89 5.65 -1.94 14.99
N PRO A 90 6.97 -2.17 14.79
CA PRO A 90 7.99 -1.77 15.76
C PRO A 90 8.17 -0.25 15.92
N ASN A 91 7.49 0.55 15.08
CA ASN A 91 7.49 2.01 15.13
C ASN A 91 6.31 2.59 15.92
N ILE A 92 5.52 1.75 16.59
CA ILE A 92 4.40 2.21 17.44
C ILE A 92 4.86 3.28 18.43
N GLY A 93 4.12 4.40 18.49
CA GLY A 93 4.39 5.56 19.34
C GLY A 93 5.56 6.46 18.89
N LEU A 94 6.41 6.00 17.97
CA LEU A 94 7.53 6.81 17.43
C LEU A 94 7.13 7.59 16.17
N ILE A 95 6.05 7.18 15.53
CA ILE A 95 5.47 7.84 14.38
C ILE A 95 3.99 8.08 14.71
N GLY A 96 3.62 9.35 14.81
CA GLY A 96 2.24 9.78 14.98
C GLY A 96 1.78 10.66 13.84
N SER A 97 0.53 11.11 13.90
CA SER A 97 -0.03 12.09 12.98
C SER A 97 -0.48 13.33 13.73
N LEU A 98 -0.33 14.48 13.10
CA LEU A 98 -0.84 15.74 13.62
C LEU A 98 -2.38 15.68 13.76
N ALA A 99 -2.91 16.13 14.89
CA ALA A 99 -4.36 16.23 15.10
C ALA A 99 -5.01 17.21 14.12
N SER A 100 -6.33 17.13 13.97
CA SER A 100 -7.07 17.83 12.91
C SER A 100 -6.89 19.36 12.93
N PHE A 101 -6.97 19.98 14.11
CA PHE A 101 -6.92 21.45 14.26
C PHE A 101 -5.56 21.98 14.73
N ALA A 102 -4.59 21.10 14.93
CA ALA A 102 -3.30 21.50 15.46
C ALA A 102 -2.51 22.33 14.44
N ARG A 103 -1.71 23.27 14.94
CA ARG A 103 -0.78 24.08 14.12
C ARG A 103 0.58 24.14 14.77
N ILE A 104 1.62 24.39 13.97
CA ILE A 104 2.99 24.57 14.47
C ILE A 104 3.28 26.07 14.51
N ASN A 105 3.74 26.57 15.66
CA ASN A 105 4.10 27.98 15.81
C ASN A 105 5.54 28.27 15.35
N SER A 106 5.94 29.54 15.37
CA SER A 106 7.27 29.97 14.91
C SER A 106 8.44 29.41 15.72
N PHE A 107 8.19 28.90 16.93
CA PHE A 107 9.20 28.26 17.78
C PHE A 107 9.26 26.74 17.58
N GLY A 108 8.35 26.17 16.79
CA GLY A 108 8.27 24.73 16.53
C GLY A 108 7.40 23.96 17.53
N PHE A 109 6.68 24.64 18.42
CA PHE A 109 5.71 23.98 19.31
C PHE A 109 4.36 23.79 18.61
N ILE A 110 3.67 22.71 18.97
CA ILE A 110 2.34 22.42 18.49
C ILE A 110 1.31 23.13 19.38
N GLU A 111 0.47 23.95 18.77
CA GLU A 111 -0.65 24.64 19.39
C GLU A 111 -1.98 24.01 18.96
N THR A 112 -2.98 24.09 19.83
CA THR A 112 -4.35 23.69 19.53
C THR A 112 -5.31 24.82 19.88
N PRO A 113 -6.40 25.02 19.10
CA PRO A 113 -7.35 26.10 19.36
C PRO A 113 -8.33 25.76 20.49
N TYR A 114 -8.71 26.79 21.25
CA TYR A 114 -9.71 26.73 22.31
C TYR A 114 -10.62 27.96 22.28
N ARG A 115 -11.88 27.80 22.68
CA ARG A 115 -12.84 28.89 22.85
C ARG A 115 -12.68 29.48 24.25
N ARG A 116 -12.48 30.79 24.34
CA ARG A 116 -12.35 31.48 25.63
C ARG A 116 -13.68 31.49 26.38
N VAL A 117 -13.67 31.18 27.66
CA VAL A 117 -14.81 31.25 28.58
C VAL A 117 -14.61 32.40 29.56
N THR A 118 -15.66 33.18 29.82
CA THR A 118 -15.63 34.27 30.80
C THR A 118 -16.86 34.19 31.70
N LYS A 119 -16.64 33.92 32.99
CA LYS A 119 -17.71 33.78 34.01
C LYS A 119 -18.82 32.82 33.56
N GLY A 120 -18.44 31.62 33.14
CA GLY A 120 -19.35 30.57 32.66
C GLY A 120 -20.03 30.84 31.32
N LYS A 121 -19.66 31.91 30.60
CA LYS A 121 -20.12 32.20 29.24
C LYS A 121 -19.02 31.91 28.22
N VAL A 122 -19.27 30.96 27.32
CA VAL A 122 -18.39 30.60 26.22
C VAL A 122 -18.45 31.67 25.14
N SER A 123 -17.30 32.18 24.71
CA SER A 123 -17.20 33.18 23.64
C SER A 123 -16.96 32.52 22.27
N THR A 124 -16.98 33.33 21.22
CA THR A 124 -16.55 32.96 19.86
C THR A 124 -15.07 33.26 19.60
N THR A 125 -14.37 33.86 20.57
CA THR A 125 -12.95 34.15 20.46
C THR A 125 -12.16 32.86 20.59
N ILE A 126 -11.34 32.56 19.59
CA ILE A 126 -10.49 31.37 19.53
C ILE A 126 -9.05 31.79 19.84
N ASP A 127 -8.47 31.17 20.86
CA ASP A 127 -7.07 31.32 21.23
C ASP A 127 -6.36 29.99 21.00
N TYR A 128 -5.16 30.04 20.44
CA TYR A 128 -4.32 28.86 20.25
C TYR A 128 -3.32 28.78 21.40
N LEU A 129 -3.31 27.63 22.08
CA LEU A 129 -2.49 27.42 23.27
C LEU A 129 -1.46 26.32 23.03
N THR A 130 -0.22 26.60 23.43
CA THR A 130 0.83 25.58 23.58
C THR A 130 0.52 24.64 24.75
N ALA A 131 1.22 23.50 24.83
CA ALA A 131 1.02 22.56 25.92
C ALA A 131 1.31 23.17 27.31
N SER A 132 2.32 24.04 27.40
CA SER A 132 2.68 24.68 28.67
C SER A 132 1.69 25.76 29.10
N GLU A 133 1.10 26.49 28.15
CA GLU A 133 0.05 27.48 28.45
C GLU A 133 -1.26 26.79 28.84
N GLU A 134 -1.62 25.69 28.17
CA GLU A 134 -2.83 24.92 28.51
C GLU A 134 -2.80 24.42 29.97
N ASP A 135 -1.63 24.02 30.48
CA ASP A 135 -1.46 23.56 31.87
C ASP A 135 -1.78 24.61 32.93
N GLU A 136 -1.85 25.90 32.57
CA GLU A 136 -2.22 27.00 33.49
C GLU A 136 -3.73 27.21 33.57
N PHE A 137 -4.51 26.60 32.67
CA PHE A 137 -5.95 26.83 32.53
C PHE A 137 -6.78 25.57 32.78
N VAL A 138 -8.06 25.77 33.04
CA VAL A 138 -9.05 24.69 33.15
C VAL A 138 -9.89 24.64 31.87
N VAL A 139 -9.83 23.51 31.16
CA VAL A 139 -10.45 23.36 29.83
C VAL A 139 -11.63 22.40 29.87
N ALA A 140 -12.81 22.86 29.47
CA ALA A 140 -14.01 22.04 29.31
C ALA A 140 -14.07 21.31 27.96
N GLN A 141 -14.74 20.17 27.95
CA GLN A 141 -14.98 19.38 26.73
C GLN A 141 -15.97 20.06 25.78
N ALA A 142 -15.86 19.80 24.48
CA ALA A 142 -16.70 20.39 23.44
C ALA A 142 -18.20 20.05 23.56
N ASN A 143 -18.55 18.90 24.13
CA ASN A 143 -19.92 18.40 24.27
C ASN A 143 -20.62 18.86 25.57
N ALA A 144 -19.99 19.73 26.36
CA ALA A 144 -20.61 20.30 27.55
C ALA A 144 -21.89 21.06 27.18
N PRO A 145 -23.06 20.73 27.77
CA PRO A 145 -24.34 21.35 27.40
C PRO A 145 -24.34 22.87 27.60
N LEU A 146 -24.68 23.61 26.54
CA LEU A 146 -24.79 25.07 26.55
C LEU A 146 -26.24 25.53 26.38
N THR A 147 -26.58 26.63 27.03
CA THR A 147 -27.81 27.39 26.79
C THR A 147 -27.70 28.21 25.50
N ALA A 148 -28.84 28.70 24.98
CA ALA A 148 -28.88 29.54 23.77
C ALA A 148 -28.01 30.81 23.86
N ASP A 149 -27.74 31.30 25.07
CA ASP A 149 -26.86 32.46 25.33
C ASP A 149 -25.37 32.07 25.52
N PHE A 150 -24.99 30.83 25.16
CA PHE A 150 -23.65 30.26 25.33
C PHE A 150 -23.14 30.20 26.77
N ARG A 151 -24.03 30.02 27.76
CA ARG A 151 -23.64 29.67 29.13
C ARG A 151 -23.78 28.18 29.36
N PHE A 152 -22.92 27.60 30.19
CA PHE A 152 -23.09 26.21 30.62
C PHE A 152 -24.47 26.01 31.25
N ALA A 153 -25.18 24.98 30.81
CA ALA A 153 -26.51 24.65 31.32
C ALA A 153 -26.43 23.98 32.70
N GLU A 154 -25.32 23.28 32.96
CA GLU A 154 -25.06 22.60 34.23
C GLU A 154 -24.18 23.46 35.15
N PRO A 155 -24.39 23.41 36.48
CA PRO A 155 -23.58 24.16 37.43
C PRO A 155 -22.15 23.62 37.55
N LYS A 156 -21.96 22.32 37.28
CA LYS A 156 -20.66 21.65 37.27
C LYS A 156 -20.37 21.11 35.88
N VAL A 157 -19.14 21.31 35.42
CA VAL A 157 -18.71 20.94 34.06
C VAL A 157 -17.51 20.00 34.16
N LEU A 158 -17.48 18.98 33.30
CA LEU A 158 -16.33 18.08 33.19
C LEU A 158 -15.19 18.81 32.50
N VAL A 159 -14.03 18.86 33.16
CA VAL A 159 -12.86 19.59 32.70
C VAL A 159 -11.59 18.77 32.78
N ARG A 160 -10.62 19.15 31.97
CA ARG A 160 -9.22 18.70 32.05
C ARG A 160 -8.43 19.76 32.82
N LYS A 161 -7.70 19.31 33.85
CA LYS A 161 -6.74 20.11 34.62
C LYS A 161 -5.31 19.73 34.26
N LYS A 162 -4.36 20.50 34.81
CA LYS A 162 -2.93 20.23 34.74
C LYS A 162 -2.60 18.77 35.00
N GLY A 163 -1.73 18.20 34.17
CA GLY A 163 -1.29 16.80 34.31
C GLY A 163 -2.29 15.77 33.78
N GLY A 164 -3.39 16.19 33.16
CA GLY A 164 -4.39 15.29 32.57
C GLY A 164 -5.43 14.77 33.55
N GLU A 165 -5.53 15.36 34.74
CA GLU A 165 -6.58 15.02 35.70
C GLU A 165 -7.95 15.48 35.21
N VAL A 166 -8.96 14.64 35.40
CA VAL A 166 -10.35 14.92 35.00
C VAL A 166 -11.19 15.12 36.26
N GLU A 167 -11.82 16.30 36.36
CA GLU A 167 -12.65 16.66 37.52
C GLU A 167 -13.93 17.39 37.09
N LEU A 168 -14.92 17.43 37.99
CA LEU A 168 -16.09 18.30 37.86
C LEU A 168 -15.83 19.59 38.64
N VAL A 169 -15.71 20.71 37.93
CA VAL A 169 -15.53 22.04 38.52
C VAL A 169 -16.78 22.89 38.33
N ASP A 170 -16.91 23.95 39.11
CA ASP A 170 -18.01 24.90 38.93
C ASP A 170 -17.84 25.66 37.60
N ALA A 171 -18.94 25.90 36.90
CA ALA A 171 -18.94 26.51 35.57
C ALA A 171 -18.27 27.90 35.50
N GLU A 172 -18.16 28.59 36.63
CA GLU A 172 -17.49 29.89 36.73
C GLU A 172 -15.96 29.78 36.72
N ASP A 173 -15.40 28.63 37.09
CA ASP A 173 -13.96 28.35 37.17
C ASP A 173 -13.38 27.81 35.85
N VAL A 174 -14.20 27.68 34.81
CA VAL A 174 -13.77 27.24 33.48
C VAL A 174 -13.20 28.40 32.68
N ASP A 175 -11.96 28.25 32.19
CA ASP A 175 -11.25 29.28 31.43
C ASP A 175 -11.42 29.11 29.92
N TYR A 176 -11.41 27.87 29.44
CA TYR A 176 -11.47 27.53 28.02
C TYR A 176 -12.38 26.32 27.75
N MET A 177 -12.79 26.16 26.50
CA MET A 177 -13.56 25.02 26.02
C MET A 177 -12.99 24.55 24.67
N ASP A 178 -12.97 23.24 24.43
CA ASP A 178 -12.60 22.67 23.14
C ASP A 178 -13.44 23.28 21.98
N VAL A 179 -12.86 23.39 20.78
CA VAL A 179 -13.57 23.93 19.61
C VAL A 179 -14.45 22.90 18.91
N SER A 180 -14.11 21.62 19.04
CA SER A 180 -14.80 20.52 18.35
C SER A 180 -14.57 19.18 19.07
N PRO A 181 -15.55 18.27 19.09
CA PRO A 181 -15.37 16.93 19.69
C PRO A 181 -14.25 16.11 19.03
N ARG A 182 -14.06 16.26 17.71
CA ARG A 182 -12.96 15.60 16.96
C ARG A 182 -11.60 16.31 17.07
N GLN A 183 -11.43 17.26 17.99
CA GLN A 183 -10.21 18.05 18.12
C GLN A 183 -8.95 17.20 18.35
N MET A 184 -9.07 16.10 19.10
CA MET A 184 -7.94 15.24 19.45
C MET A 184 -7.51 14.22 18.38
N VAL A 185 -8.35 13.94 17.38
CA VAL A 185 -8.09 12.89 16.38
C VAL A 185 -7.45 13.44 15.10
N SER A 186 -6.72 12.59 14.38
CA SER A 186 -6.16 12.93 13.06
C SER A 186 -7.24 12.92 12.00
N VAL A 187 -6.89 13.38 10.79
CA VAL A 187 -7.78 13.35 9.61
C VAL A 187 -8.25 11.92 9.33
N ALA A 188 -7.35 10.93 9.27
CA ALA A 188 -7.72 9.53 8.98
C ALA A 188 -8.60 8.91 10.06
N THR A 189 -8.32 9.18 11.34
CA THR A 189 -9.15 8.70 12.44
C THR A 189 -10.52 9.38 12.44
N SER A 190 -10.61 10.66 12.05
CA SER A 190 -11.88 11.38 11.96
C SER A 190 -12.80 10.94 10.81
N LEU A 191 -12.32 10.08 9.90
CA LEU A 191 -13.11 9.48 8.82
C LEU A 191 -13.80 8.16 9.23
N ILE A 192 -13.60 7.71 10.47
CA ILE A 192 -14.26 6.51 11.01
C ILE A 192 -15.59 6.96 11.66
N PRO A 193 -16.76 6.66 11.07
CA PRO A 193 -18.03 6.94 11.72
C PRO A 193 -18.15 6.13 13.01
N PHE A 194 -18.91 6.59 14.01
CA PHE A 194 -19.14 5.83 15.25
C PHE A 194 -17.85 5.41 15.99
N LEU A 195 -16.79 6.21 15.88
CA LEU A 195 -15.47 5.91 16.47
C LEU A 195 -15.57 5.68 17.99
N GLU A 196 -16.46 6.41 18.66
CA GLU A 196 -16.75 6.28 20.10
C GLU A 196 -17.25 4.88 20.52
N HIS A 197 -17.68 4.06 19.57
CA HIS A 197 -18.16 2.70 19.78
C HIS A 197 -17.12 1.62 19.41
N ASP A 198 -15.90 2.05 19.05
CA ASP A 198 -14.78 1.16 18.72
C ASP A 198 -13.66 1.24 19.75
N ASP A 199 -13.11 0.07 20.11
CA ASP A 199 -11.87 0.00 20.88
C ASP A 199 -10.69 0.63 20.13
N ALA A 200 -9.80 1.31 20.87
CA ALA A 200 -8.68 2.05 20.31
C ALA A 200 -7.77 1.19 19.42
N ASN A 201 -7.58 -0.10 19.73
CA ASN A 201 -6.76 -0.99 18.91
C ASN A 201 -7.37 -1.20 17.52
N ARG A 202 -8.71 -1.29 17.45
CA ARG A 202 -9.43 -1.49 16.18
C ARG A 202 -9.57 -0.19 15.41
N ALA A 203 -9.80 0.92 16.10
CA ALA A 203 -9.76 2.24 15.49
C ALA A 203 -8.40 2.55 14.85
N LEU A 204 -7.30 2.20 15.53
CA LEU A 204 -5.93 2.35 15.01
C LEU A 204 -5.74 1.54 13.72
N MET A 205 -6.17 0.28 13.74
CA MET A 205 -6.15 -0.60 12.57
C MET A 205 -6.98 -0.01 11.41
N GLY A 206 -8.17 0.52 11.71
CA GLY A 206 -9.06 1.17 10.75
C GLY A 206 -8.42 2.39 10.09
N ALA A 207 -7.88 3.32 10.88
CA ALA A 207 -7.19 4.51 10.39
C ALA A 207 -5.99 4.14 9.50
N ASN A 208 -5.20 3.13 9.89
CA ASN A 208 -4.07 2.66 9.11
C ASN A 208 -4.47 1.99 7.79
N MET A 209 -5.55 1.19 7.79
CA MET A 209 -5.99 0.47 6.61
C MET A 209 -6.67 1.36 5.57
N GLN A 210 -7.30 2.47 5.98
CA GLN A 210 -7.80 3.47 5.02
C GLN A 210 -6.68 4.01 4.10
N ARG A 211 -5.47 4.20 4.62
CA ARG A 211 -4.28 4.61 3.82
C ARG A 211 -3.79 3.53 2.85
N GLN A 212 -4.21 2.28 3.04
CA GLN A 212 -3.84 1.14 2.18
C GLN A 212 -4.89 0.85 1.12
N ALA A 213 -6.00 1.58 1.08
CA ALA A 213 -7.06 1.36 0.12
C ALA A 213 -6.58 1.66 -1.31
N VAL A 214 -6.92 0.80 -2.26
CA VAL A 214 -6.57 1.01 -3.68
C VAL A 214 -7.68 1.79 -4.39
N PRO A 215 -7.33 2.79 -5.23
CA PRO A 215 -8.30 3.48 -6.08
C PRO A 215 -9.01 2.49 -7.01
N LEU A 216 -10.34 2.48 -6.94
CA LEU A 216 -11.17 1.62 -7.77
C LEU A 216 -11.40 2.23 -9.16
N LEU A 217 -11.81 1.39 -10.11
CA LEU A 217 -12.14 1.83 -11.47
C LEU A 217 -13.26 2.87 -11.46
N ARG A 218 -14.22 2.76 -10.54
CA ARG A 218 -15.22 3.78 -10.27
C ARG A 218 -15.25 4.00 -8.78
N SER A 219 -15.06 5.23 -8.34
CA SER A 219 -15.26 5.64 -6.96
C SER A 219 -16.76 5.76 -6.65
N ASP A 220 -17.13 5.54 -5.39
CA ASP A 220 -18.47 5.78 -4.83
C ASP A 220 -18.24 6.15 -3.37
N SER A 221 -18.68 7.34 -2.97
CA SER A 221 -18.49 7.86 -1.61
C SER A 221 -19.46 7.17 -0.64
N PRO A 222 -19.11 7.08 0.65
CA PRO A 222 -19.89 6.31 1.59
C PRO A 222 -21.30 6.90 1.81
N TYR A 223 -22.32 6.03 1.95
CA TYR A 223 -23.62 6.47 2.45
C TYR A 223 -23.51 7.05 3.87
N VAL A 224 -22.62 6.49 4.69
CA VAL A 224 -22.38 6.94 6.06
C VAL A 224 -20.97 7.55 6.14
N GLY A 225 -20.86 8.86 6.04
CA GLY A 225 -19.60 9.60 6.21
C GLY A 225 -19.47 10.23 7.59
N THR A 226 -18.44 11.06 7.77
CA THR A 226 -18.26 11.89 8.99
C THR A 226 -18.25 13.39 8.69
N GLY A 227 -18.32 13.77 7.41
CA GLY A 227 -18.20 15.14 6.93
C GLY A 227 -16.73 15.61 6.87
N MET A 228 -15.76 14.72 7.04
CA MET A 228 -14.33 15.01 6.82
C MET A 228 -13.90 14.66 5.39
N GLU A 229 -14.67 13.84 4.68
CA GLU A 229 -14.36 13.30 3.35
C GLU A 229 -14.07 14.39 2.32
N ASN A 230 -14.88 15.45 2.32
CA ASN A 230 -14.72 16.60 1.42
C ASN A 230 -13.40 17.35 1.69
N TYR A 231 -13.19 17.78 2.94
CA TYR A 231 -11.97 18.47 3.35
C TYR A 231 -10.71 17.63 3.07
N ALA A 232 -10.77 16.33 3.37
CA ALA A 232 -9.65 15.43 3.15
C ALA A 232 -9.31 15.27 1.66
N ALA A 233 -10.30 15.22 0.77
CA ALA A 233 -10.08 15.11 -0.67
C ALA A 233 -9.51 16.41 -1.27
N ILE A 234 -10.07 17.57 -0.90
CA ILE A 234 -9.60 18.87 -1.37
C ILE A 234 -8.18 19.16 -0.85
N ASP A 235 -7.94 19.03 0.45
CA ASP A 235 -6.64 19.35 1.06
C ASP A 235 -5.53 18.34 0.70
N ALA A 236 -5.89 17.13 0.23
CA ALA A 236 -4.91 16.20 -0.31
C ALA A 236 -4.22 16.75 -1.57
N GLY A 237 -4.95 17.53 -2.37
CA GLY A 237 -4.48 18.17 -3.60
C GLY A 237 -4.53 17.28 -4.85
N ASP A 238 -5.24 16.15 -4.77
CA ASP A 238 -5.40 15.20 -5.88
C ASP A 238 -6.70 15.41 -6.68
N VAL A 239 -7.60 16.27 -6.19
CA VAL A 239 -8.74 16.81 -6.95
C VAL A 239 -8.35 18.13 -7.61
N VAL A 240 -9.03 18.50 -8.69
CA VAL A 240 -8.83 19.80 -9.34
C VAL A 240 -9.93 20.75 -8.90
N THR A 241 -9.57 21.91 -8.37
CA THR A 241 -10.50 22.97 -7.95
C THR A 241 -10.35 24.22 -8.83
N ALA A 242 -11.42 25.01 -8.93
CA ALA A 242 -11.40 26.28 -9.64
C ALA A 242 -10.70 27.35 -8.80
N ASP A 243 -9.64 27.95 -9.34
CA ASP A 243 -8.90 29.05 -8.67
C ASP A 243 -9.67 30.36 -8.68
N LYS A 244 -10.54 30.54 -9.69
CA LYS A 244 -11.31 31.75 -9.95
C LYS A 244 -12.73 31.38 -10.38
N ALA A 245 -13.68 32.26 -10.04
CA ALA A 245 -15.07 32.11 -10.47
C ALA A 245 -15.22 32.39 -11.97
N GLY A 246 -16.13 31.66 -12.62
CA GLY A 246 -16.39 31.80 -14.04
C GLY A 246 -17.44 30.81 -14.54
N VAL A 247 -17.55 30.70 -15.86
CA VAL A 247 -18.44 29.75 -16.54
C VAL A 247 -17.60 28.76 -17.34
N VAL A 248 -17.93 27.48 -17.24
CA VAL A 248 -17.28 26.42 -18.00
C VAL A 248 -17.56 26.62 -19.49
N ALA A 249 -16.52 26.89 -20.26
CA ALA A 249 -16.60 27.19 -21.69
C ALA A 249 -16.41 25.94 -22.56
N GLU A 250 -15.53 25.04 -22.16
CA GLU A 250 -15.27 23.79 -22.88
C GLU A 250 -14.89 22.69 -21.88
N VAL A 251 -15.42 21.49 -22.10
CA VAL A 251 -15.11 20.30 -21.30
C VAL A 251 -14.62 19.19 -22.20
N SER A 252 -13.46 18.62 -21.86
CA SER A 252 -12.95 17.40 -22.45
C SER A 252 -12.42 16.45 -21.37
N ALA A 253 -12.03 15.24 -21.76
CA ALA A 253 -11.45 14.28 -20.82
C ALA A 253 -10.04 14.66 -20.34
N GLU A 254 -9.36 15.60 -21.01
CA GLU A 254 -7.96 15.99 -20.79
C GLU A 254 -7.80 17.43 -20.31
N VAL A 255 -8.68 18.33 -20.75
CA VAL A 255 -8.66 19.75 -20.39
C VAL A 255 -10.07 20.28 -20.12
N VAL A 256 -10.20 21.11 -19.08
CA VAL A 256 -11.40 21.91 -18.79
C VAL A 256 -11.03 23.38 -18.92
N THR A 257 -11.81 24.13 -19.70
CA THR A 257 -11.58 25.56 -19.94
C THR A 257 -12.69 26.37 -19.29
N ILE A 258 -12.31 27.29 -18.40
CA ILE A 258 -13.23 28.21 -17.72
C ILE A 258 -13.08 29.62 -18.29
N GLN A 259 -14.18 30.21 -18.72
CA GLN A 259 -14.28 31.63 -19.04
C GLN A 259 -14.44 32.43 -17.75
N LEU A 260 -13.41 33.19 -17.38
CA LEU A 260 -13.38 33.93 -16.12
C LEU A 260 -14.30 35.16 -16.15
N ASP A 261 -14.92 35.48 -15.00
CA ASP A 261 -15.74 36.70 -14.84
C ASP A 261 -14.91 37.99 -15.04
N GLU A 262 -13.63 37.96 -14.67
CA GLU A 262 -12.67 39.09 -14.84
C GLU A 262 -12.21 39.28 -16.30
N GLY A 263 -12.60 38.38 -17.20
CA GLY A 263 -12.11 38.30 -18.57
C GLY A 263 -10.89 37.38 -18.73
N GLY A 264 -10.77 36.77 -19.92
CA GLY A 264 -9.78 35.73 -20.22
C GLY A 264 -10.27 34.32 -19.92
N THR A 265 -9.47 33.32 -20.30
CA THR A 265 -9.77 31.91 -20.08
C THR A 265 -8.70 31.29 -19.17
N GLN A 266 -9.09 30.27 -18.40
CA GLN A 266 -8.18 29.45 -17.62
C GLN A 266 -8.38 27.98 -17.99
N GLU A 267 -7.28 27.30 -18.33
CA GLU A 267 -7.27 25.90 -18.73
C GLU A 267 -6.72 25.02 -17.60
N TYR A 268 -7.40 23.92 -17.32
CA TYR A 268 -7.01 22.93 -16.31
C TYR A 268 -6.70 21.60 -16.98
N TYR A 269 -5.41 21.24 -17.03
CA TYR A 269 -4.95 19.98 -17.60
C TYR A 269 -5.08 18.83 -16.58
N LEU A 270 -5.68 17.73 -17.02
CA LEU A 270 -6.05 16.59 -16.19
C LEU A 270 -5.05 15.45 -16.34
N ARG A 271 -4.73 14.78 -15.22
CA ARG A 271 -3.89 13.58 -15.21
C ARG A 271 -4.71 12.36 -15.63
N LYS A 272 -4.23 11.61 -16.62
CA LYS A 272 -4.95 10.46 -17.19
C LYS A 272 -4.08 9.20 -17.15
N PHE A 273 -4.49 8.23 -16.34
CA PHE A 273 -3.77 6.96 -16.18
C PHE A 273 -2.29 7.16 -15.80
N ASP A 274 -2.02 8.12 -14.92
CA ASP A 274 -0.69 8.33 -14.38
C ASP A 274 -0.37 7.28 -13.31
N ARG A 275 0.87 6.79 -13.32
CA ARG A 275 1.39 5.85 -12.33
C ARG A 275 1.70 6.57 -11.02
N SER A 276 1.20 6.07 -9.89
CA SER A 276 1.64 6.49 -8.56
C SER A 276 2.96 5.85 -8.12
N ASN A 277 3.56 6.35 -7.04
CA ASN A 277 4.74 5.71 -6.45
C ASN A 277 4.55 4.23 -6.09
N GLN A 278 3.32 3.83 -5.73
CA GLN A 278 2.98 2.44 -5.38
C GLN A 278 2.39 1.67 -6.56
N GLY A 279 2.33 2.24 -7.77
CA GLY A 279 1.78 1.56 -8.94
C GLY A 279 0.25 1.59 -9.03
N THR A 280 -0.44 2.39 -8.21
CA THR A 280 -1.87 2.67 -8.39
C THR A 280 -2.10 3.68 -9.51
N SER A 281 -3.32 3.71 -10.07
CA SER A 281 -3.68 4.63 -11.15
C SER A 281 -4.24 5.96 -10.62
N TYR A 282 -3.55 7.06 -10.90
CA TYR A 282 -4.07 8.42 -10.78
C TYR A 282 -4.81 8.78 -12.07
N ASN A 283 -6.12 9.01 -11.97
CA ASN A 283 -6.93 9.32 -13.15
C ASN A 283 -8.03 10.31 -12.78
N HIS A 284 -7.95 11.52 -13.36
CA HIS A 284 -8.93 12.55 -13.15
C HIS A 284 -10.18 12.33 -14.01
N ARG A 285 -11.34 12.72 -13.48
CA ARG A 285 -12.63 12.72 -14.19
C ARG A 285 -13.32 14.06 -14.00
N VAL A 286 -13.70 14.69 -15.10
CA VAL A 286 -14.47 15.94 -15.03
C VAL A 286 -15.85 15.65 -14.47
N ILE A 287 -16.31 16.53 -13.58
CA ILE A 287 -17.64 16.47 -12.96
C ILE A 287 -18.54 17.65 -13.34
N VAL A 288 -17.97 18.71 -13.93
CA VAL A 288 -18.72 19.89 -14.38
C VAL A 288 -19.13 19.76 -15.84
N ASP A 289 -20.26 20.38 -16.18
CA ASP A 289 -20.78 20.40 -17.55
C ASP A 289 -20.53 21.76 -18.25
N GLU A 290 -20.54 21.76 -19.59
CA GLU A 290 -20.42 22.99 -20.38
C GLU A 290 -21.58 23.96 -20.06
N GLY A 291 -21.23 25.23 -19.79
CA GLY A 291 -22.19 26.26 -19.40
C GLY A 291 -22.50 26.31 -17.90
N GLU A 292 -21.96 25.39 -17.09
CA GLU A 292 -22.07 25.45 -15.63
C GLU A 292 -21.26 26.63 -15.07
N ARG A 293 -21.82 27.32 -14.07
CA ARG A 293 -21.11 28.36 -13.32
C ARG A 293 -20.36 27.70 -12.17
N VAL A 294 -19.08 28.02 -12.04
CA VAL A 294 -18.21 27.52 -10.97
C VAL A 294 -17.69 28.66 -10.11
N GLU A 295 -17.63 28.41 -8.81
CA GLU A 295 -17.13 29.37 -7.83
C GLU A 295 -15.71 29.00 -7.36
N VAL A 296 -15.03 29.95 -6.71
CA VAL A 296 -13.66 29.74 -6.20
C VAL A 296 -13.64 28.58 -5.20
N GLY A 297 -12.75 27.62 -5.43
CA GLY A 297 -12.59 26.42 -4.60
C GLY A 297 -13.55 25.28 -4.93
N GLN A 298 -14.50 25.46 -5.85
CA GLN A 298 -15.37 24.38 -6.30
C GLN A 298 -14.56 23.32 -7.07
N VAL A 299 -14.85 22.05 -6.82
CA VAL A 299 -14.21 20.93 -7.51
C VAL A 299 -14.71 20.88 -8.95
N ILE A 300 -13.78 20.86 -9.90
CA ILE A 300 -14.07 20.76 -11.35
C ILE A 300 -13.82 19.36 -11.89
N ALA A 301 -12.87 18.64 -11.28
CA ALA A 301 -12.57 17.26 -11.62
C ALA A 301 -12.19 16.46 -10.38
N ASP A 302 -12.80 15.29 -10.25
CA ASP A 302 -12.44 14.29 -9.25
C ASP A 302 -11.10 13.64 -9.61
N GLY A 303 -10.34 13.29 -8.58
CA GLY A 303 -9.10 12.52 -8.66
C GLY A 303 -9.30 11.00 -8.43
N PRO A 304 -8.23 10.26 -8.10
CA PRO A 304 -8.37 8.87 -7.68
C PRO A 304 -9.06 8.79 -6.32
N ALA A 305 -9.92 7.80 -6.14
CA ALA A 305 -10.62 7.58 -4.87
C ALA A 305 -11.40 8.82 -4.39
N THR A 306 -12.05 9.54 -5.30
CA THR A 306 -12.95 10.66 -4.98
C THR A 306 -14.23 10.61 -5.81
N GLU A 307 -15.34 11.11 -5.26
CA GLU A 307 -16.61 11.31 -5.95
C GLU A 307 -17.24 12.64 -5.52
N ASN A 308 -17.50 13.53 -6.48
CA ASN A 308 -18.06 14.87 -6.26
C ASN A 308 -17.30 15.68 -5.18
N GLY A 309 -15.97 15.59 -5.20
CA GLY A 309 -15.11 16.27 -4.23
C GLY A 309 -15.04 15.60 -2.85
N GLU A 310 -15.66 14.45 -2.64
CA GLU A 310 -15.56 13.67 -1.40
C GLU A 310 -14.62 12.47 -1.56
N LEU A 311 -13.89 12.15 -0.49
CA LEU A 311 -13.05 10.95 -0.45
C LEU A 311 -13.89 9.66 -0.52
N ALA A 312 -13.56 8.80 -1.48
CA ALA A 312 -14.26 7.57 -1.82
C ALA A 312 -13.28 6.39 -1.95
N LEU A 313 -12.88 5.82 -0.81
CA LEU A 313 -11.87 4.77 -0.68
C LEU A 313 -12.37 3.34 -0.97
N GLY A 314 -13.68 3.15 -1.14
CA GLY A 314 -14.30 1.83 -1.15
C GLY A 314 -15.66 1.83 -1.84
N LYS A 315 -16.52 0.89 -1.43
CA LYS A 315 -17.88 0.71 -1.94
C LYS A 315 -18.88 0.44 -0.83
N ASN A 316 -20.09 0.95 -1.01
CA ASN A 316 -21.24 0.61 -0.19
C ASN A 316 -21.76 -0.77 -0.61
N LEU A 317 -21.57 -1.78 0.24
CA LEU A 317 -21.96 -3.17 -0.05
C LEU A 317 -23.05 -3.64 0.91
N LEU A 318 -24.00 -4.43 0.40
CA LEU A 318 -25.04 -5.06 1.22
C LEU A 318 -24.43 -6.24 2.00
N VAL A 319 -24.35 -6.12 3.32
CA VAL A 319 -23.68 -7.08 4.20
C VAL A 319 -24.70 -7.84 5.04
N ALA A 320 -24.46 -9.15 5.22
CA ALA A 320 -25.13 -9.97 6.22
C ALA A 320 -24.16 -10.47 7.29
N PHE A 321 -24.54 -10.33 8.56
CA PHE A 321 -23.77 -10.88 9.68
C PHE A 321 -24.28 -12.27 10.08
N MET A 322 -23.72 -13.31 9.45
CA MET A 322 -24.01 -14.71 9.76
C MET A 322 -22.82 -15.63 9.45
N PRO A 323 -22.60 -16.71 10.20
CA PRO A 323 -21.71 -17.79 9.74
C PRO A 323 -22.33 -18.47 8.52
N TRP A 324 -21.51 -18.84 7.53
CA TRP A 324 -22.00 -19.51 6.32
C TRP A 324 -21.05 -20.63 5.91
N GLU A 325 -21.49 -21.88 6.11
CA GLU A 325 -20.82 -23.13 5.70
C GLU A 325 -19.31 -23.22 6.04
N GLY A 326 -18.86 -22.50 7.07
CA GLY A 326 -17.44 -22.41 7.45
C GLY A 326 -16.54 -21.61 6.50
N HIS A 327 -17.06 -21.08 5.39
CA HIS A 327 -16.28 -20.28 4.44
C HIS A 327 -15.85 -18.93 5.00
N ASN A 328 -16.61 -18.36 5.95
CA ASN A 328 -16.25 -17.17 6.70
C ASN A 328 -15.74 -17.49 8.12
N PHE A 329 -15.10 -18.66 8.30
CA PHE A 329 -14.46 -19.00 9.57
C PHE A 329 -13.38 -17.97 9.95
N GLU A 330 -13.32 -17.62 11.23
CA GLU A 330 -12.49 -16.52 11.76
C GLU A 330 -12.77 -15.19 11.04
N ASP A 331 -11.81 -14.70 10.26
CA ASP A 331 -11.84 -13.42 9.54
C ASP A 331 -12.05 -13.57 8.03
N ALA A 332 -12.32 -14.79 7.56
CA ALA A 332 -12.57 -14.99 6.14
C ALA A 332 -13.84 -14.27 5.68
N ILE A 333 -13.79 -13.72 4.47
CA ILE A 333 -14.89 -12.98 3.85
C ILE A 333 -15.42 -13.77 2.66
N ILE A 334 -16.75 -13.79 2.53
CA ILE A 334 -17.45 -14.35 1.37
C ILE A 334 -17.99 -13.18 0.54
N LEU A 335 -17.81 -13.24 -0.77
CA LEU A 335 -18.32 -12.24 -1.71
C LEU A 335 -19.28 -12.85 -2.74
N SER A 336 -20.24 -12.04 -3.19
CA SER A 336 -21.04 -12.31 -4.37
C SER A 336 -20.23 -12.15 -5.66
N GLN A 337 -20.44 -13.05 -6.62
CA GLN A 337 -19.86 -12.98 -7.96
C GLN A 337 -20.27 -11.70 -8.72
N ASN A 338 -21.39 -11.05 -8.37
CA ASN A 338 -21.79 -9.77 -8.97
C ASN A 338 -20.70 -8.69 -8.82
N LEU A 339 -19.98 -8.68 -7.70
CA LEU A 339 -18.91 -7.71 -7.47
C LEU A 339 -17.74 -7.87 -8.47
N VAL A 340 -17.51 -9.10 -8.94
CA VAL A 340 -16.51 -9.42 -9.98
C VAL A 340 -17.06 -9.11 -11.38
N LYS A 341 -18.32 -9.47 -11.62
CA LYS A 341 -19.01 -9.29 -12.90
C LYS A 341 -19.13 -7.82 -13.28
N ASP A 342 -19.57 -7.00 -12.33
CA ASP A 342 -19.89 -5.58 -12.53
C ASP A 342 -18.69 -4.66 -12.22
N ASP A 343 -17.51 -5.24 -12.01
CA ASP A 343 -16.25 -4.54 -11.73
C ASP A 343 -16.31 -3.58 -10.53
N VAL A 344 -17.13 -3.90 -9.52
CA VAL A 344 -17.40 -3.06 -8.35
C VAL A 344 -16.12 -2.78 -7.55
N LEU A 345 -15.29 -3.82 -7.36
CA LEU A 345 -14.02 -3.76 -6.62
C LEU A 345 -12.79 -3.93 -7.55
N SER A 346 -12.93 -3.60 -8.83
CA SER A 346 -11.83 -3.66 -9.79
C SER A 346 -10.95 -2.41 -9.69
N SER A 347 -9.63 -2.58 -9.80
CA SER A 347 -8.63 -1.50 -9.74
C SER A 347 -7.70 -1.56 -10.95
N ILE A 348 -7.06 -0.44 -11.31
CA ILE A 348 -6.01 -0.40 -12.33
C ILE A 348 -4.67 -0.22 -11.63
N HIS A 349 -3.72 -1.09 -11.97
CA HIS A 349 -2.34 -1.05 -11.51
C HIS A 349 -1.43 -0.80 -12.71
N ILE A 350 -0.44 0.07 -12.54
CA ILE A 350 0.47 0.47 -13.60
C ILE A 350 1.89 0.21 -13.12
N GLU A 351 2.54 -0.74 -13.78
CA GLU A 351 3.93 -1.09 -13.52
C GLU A 351 4.85 -0.43 -14.52
N GLU A 352 6.01 0.00 -14.04
CA GLU A 352 7.06 0.64 -14.82
C GLU A 352 8.23 -0.34 -14.93
N TYR A 353 8.60 -0.69 -16.17
CA TYR A 353 9.75 -1.50 -16.46
C TYR A 353 10.76 -0.69 -17.25
N GLU A 354 12.02 -0.74 -16.81
CA GLU A 354 13.09 0.00 -17.45
C GLU A 354 14.25 -0.91 -17.88
N VAL A 355 14.88 -0.53 -18.98
CA VAL A 355 16.15 -1.13 -19.39
C VAL A 355 17.05 -0.07 -20.02
N ASP A 356 18.34 -0.17 -19.71
CA ASP A 356 19.39 0.66 -20.26
C ASP A 356 20.26 -0.13 -21.25
N ALA A 357 20.72 0.55 -22.29
CA ALA A 357 21.81 0.13 -23.16
C ALA A 357 23.08 0.92 -22.81
N ARG A 358 24.13 0.19 -22.40
CA ARG A 358 25.35 0.78 -21.85
C ARG A 358 26.61 0.42 -22.63
N ASP A 359 27.67 1.20 -22.43
CA ASP A 359 29.00 0.86 -22.91
C ASP A 359 29.63 -0.20 -22.00
N THR A 360 29.94 -1.38 -22.55
CA THR A 360 30.64 -2.47 -21.85
C THR A 360 32.11 -2.54 -22.27
N LYS A 361 32.90 -3.36 -21.57
CA LYS A 361 34.31 -3.59 -21.93
C LYS A 361 34.49 -4.22 -23.32
N LEU A 362 33.51 -5.00 -23.78
CA LEU A 362 33.57 -5.76 -25.03
C LEU A 362 32.88 -5.05 -26.20
N GLY A 363 32.19 -3.93 -25.93
CA GLY A 363 31.44 -3.17 -26.94
C GLY A 363 30.20 -2.53 -26.34
N LYS A 364 29.45 -1.83 -27.18
CA LYS A 364 28.20 -1.19 -26.76
C LYS A 364 27.06 -2.21 -26.74
N GLU A 365 26.20 -2.14 -25.74
CA GLU A 365 24.90 -2.81 -25.82
C GLU A 365 24.01 -2.09 -26.82
N GLU A 366 23.21 -2.84 -27.58
CA GLU A 366 22.33 -2.31 -28.60
C GLU A 366 20.89 -2.75 -28.32
N ILE A 367 19.94 -1.81 -28.42
CA ILE A 367 18.51 -2.10 -28.46
C ILE A 367 18.15 -2.37 -29.91
N THR A 368 17.66 -3.57 -30.19
CA THR A 368 17.40 -4.04 -31.55
C THR A 368 16.35 -5.14 -31.57
N ARG A 369 15.63 -5.23 -32.70
CA ARG A 369 14.71 -6.34 -33.00
C ARG A 369 15.46 -7.63 -33.38
N ASP A 370 16.72 -7.51 -33.81
CA ASP A 370 17.55 -8.64 -34.28
C ASP A 370 18.10 -9.45 -33.09
N LEU A 371 17.23 -10.28 -32.50
CA LEU A 371 17.57 -11.12 -31.35
C LEU A 371 17.99 -12.54 -31.77
N PRO A 372 19.13 -13.06 -31.30
CA PRO A 372 19.56 -14.42 -31.62
C PRO A 372 18.65 -15.46 -30.94
N ASN A 373 18.29 -16.51 -31.69
CA ASN A 373 17.55 -17.68 -31.18
C ASN A 373 16.15 -17.37 -30.61
N VAL A 374 15.53 -16.25 -31.00
CA VAL A 374 14.14 -15.90 -30.64
C VAL A 374 13.20 -16.18 -31.80
N SER A 375 12.02 -16.76 -31.54
CA SER A 375 11.04 -17.03 -32.58
C SER A 375 10.41 -15.74 -33.14
N LEU A 376 10.01 -15.76 -34.41
CA LEU A 376 9.36 -14.61 -35.05
C LEU A 376 8.03 -14.23 -34.38
N ASP A 377 7.34 -15.20 -33.79
CA ASP A 377 6.08 -14.97 -33.08
C ASP A 377 6.27 -14.07 -31.84
N LEU A 378 7.36 -14.28 -31.08
CA LEU A 378 7.69 -13.43 -29.92
C LEU A 378 8.15 -12.01 -30.32
N LEU A 379 8.56 -11.83 -31.58
CA LEU A 379 8.97 -10.55 -32.13
C LEU A 379 7.82 -9.82 -32.85
N ALA A 380 6.62 -10.41 -32.91
CA ALA A 380 5.51 -9.88 -33.70
C ALA A 380 4.99 -8.52 -33.17
N ASP A 381 5.04 -8.33 -31.86
CA ASP A 381 4.54 -7.12 -31.20
C ASP A 381 5.60 -6.02 -31.01
N LEU A 382 6.87 -6.34 -31.33
CA LEU A 382 7.95 -5.37 -31.34
C LEU A 382 7.93 -4.51 -32.62
N ASP A 383 8.24 -3.23 -32.45
CA ASP A 383 8.49 -2.30 -33.54
C ASP A 383 9.83 -2.59 -34.26
N GLU A 384 10.17 -1.77 -35.26
CA GLU A 384 11.42 -1.92 -36.03
C GLU A 384 12.70 -1.74 -35.19
N ARG A 385 12.61 -1.06 -34.03
CA ARG A 385 13.71 -0.83 -33.09
C ARG A 385 13.86 -1.97 -32.08
N GLY A 386 12.87 -2.87 -32.00
CA GLY A 386 12.83 -3.94 -31.00
C GLY A 386 12.13 -3.53 -29.71
N ILE A 387 11.30 -2.49 -29.73
CA ILE A 387 10.53 -2.02 -28.56
C ILE A 387 9.06 -2.39 -28.74
N ILE A 388 8.41 -2.86 -27.68
CA ILE A 388 6.99 -3.24 -27.70
C ILE A 388 6.09 -2.07 -28.10
N ARG A 389 5.10 -2.33 -28.95
CA ARG A 389 4.14 -1.30 -29.39
C ARG A 389 3.11 -0.99 -28.30
N VAL A 390 2.70 0.28 -28.21
CA VAL A 390 1.58 0.71 -27.36
C VAL A 390 0.29 0.02 -27.82
N GLY A 391 -0.50 -0.48 -26.86
CA GLY A 391 -1.71 -1.25 -27.09
C GLY A 391 -1.50 -2.76 -27.24
N ALA A 392 -0.25 -3.25 -27.22
CA ALA A 392 0.01 -4.70 -27.17
C ALA A 392 -0.41 -5.28 -25.82
N GLU A 393 -1.06 -6.45 -25.84
CA GLU A 393 -1.27 -7.27 -24.65
C GLU A 393 -0.07 -8.17 -24.43
N VAL A 394 0.49 -8.15 -23.23
CA VAL A 394 1.71 -8.88 -22.89
C VAL A 394 1.48 -9.81 -21.71
N ARG A 395 2.20 -10.94 -21.73
CA ARG A 395 2.15 -12.02 -20.75
C ARG A 395 3.55 -12.33 -20.21
N PRO A 396 3.65 -13.07 -19.10
CA PRO A 396 4.95 -13.46 -18.55
C PRO A 396 5.85 -14.13 -19.60
N GLY A 397 7.08 -13.62 -19.74
CA GLY A 397 8.07 -14.12 -20.71
C GLY A 397 8.09 -13.40 -22.06
N ASP A 398 7.08 -12.59 -22.39
CA ASP A 398 7.08 -11.77 -23.61
C ASP A 398 8.19 -10.72 -23.55
N VAL A 399 8.73 -10.36 -24.72
CA VAL A 399 9.81 -9.37 -24.85
C VAL A 399 9.20 -7.97 -24.88
N LEU A 400 9.63 -7.12 -23.94
CA LEU A 400 9.25 -5.70 -23.90
C LEU A 400 10.23 -4.84 -24.70
N VAL A 401 11.53 -5.09 -24.50
CA VAL A 401 12.60 -4.36 -25.18
C VAL A 401 13.71 -5.35 -25.55
N GLY A 402 13.90 -5.54 -26.85
CA GLY A 402 14.97 -6.35 -27.40
C GLY A 402 16.33 -5.71 -27.14
N LYS A 403 17.18 -6.38 -26.37
CA LYS A 403 18.52 -5.91 -26.05
C LYS A 403 19.56 -7.00 -26.25
N VAL A 404 20.66 -6.64 -26.90
CA VAL A 404 21.80 -7.53 -27.13
C VAL A 404 23.07 -6.96 -26.47
N THR A 405 23.81 -7.83 -25.79
CA THR A 405 25.09 -7.50 -25.15
C THR A 405 26.22 -8.27 -25.85
N PRO A 406 27.32 -7.63 -26.27
CA PRO A 406 28.49 -8.31 -26.84
C PRO A 406 29.08 -9.37 -25.89
N LYS A 407 29.35 -10.57 -26.41
CA LYS A 407 29.92 -11.73 -25.68
C LYS A 407 31.33 -12.03 -26.21
N GLY A 408 32.28 -12.29 -25.31
CA GLY A 408 33.64 -12.66 -25.71
C GLY A 408 33.75 -14.13 -26.16
N GLU A 409 34.72 -14.42 -27.04
CA GLU A 409 34.95 -15.77 -27.60
C GLU A 409 35.30 -16.82 -26.53
N THR A 410 35.88 -16.42 -25.41
CA THR A 410 36.28 -17.29 -24.30
C THR A 410 35.13 -17.79 -23.43
N GLU A 411 33.96 -17.14 -23.47
CA GLU A 411 32.80 -17.45 -22.61
C GLU A 411 31.87 -18.54 -23.19
N LEU A 412 32.21 -19.11 -24.36
CA LEU A 412 31.45 -20.22 -24.93
C LEU A 412 31.87 -21.54 -24.29
N SER A 413 30.89 -22.33 -23.86
CA SER A 413 31.13 -23.70 -23.38
C SER A 413 31.67 -24.59 -24.51
N ALA A 414 32.30 -25.72 -24.18
CA ALA A 414 32.81 -26.64 -25.20
C ALA A 414 31.68 -27.16 -26.11
N GLU A 415 30.51 -27.40 -25.52
CA GLU A 415 29.29 -27.83 -26.20
C GLU A 415 28.74 -26.74 -27.13
N GLU A 416 28.67 -25.48 -26.67
CA GLU A 416 28.25 -24.34 -27.50
C GLU A 416 29.19 -24.13 -28.69
N ARG A 417 30.51 -24.28 -28.47
CA ARG A 417 31.52 -24.21 -29.56
C ARG A 417 31.33 -25.33 -30.57
N LEU A 418 31.06 -26.55 -30.11
CA LEU A 418 30.79 -27.69 -30.98
C LEU A 418 29.49 -27.48 -31.79
N LEU A 419 28.41 -27.03 -31.14
CA LEU A 419 27.14 -26.73 -31.81
C LEU A 419 27.34 -25.68 -32.91
N ARG A 420 28.07 -24.60 -32.64
CA ARG A 420 28.43 -23.59 -33.65
C ARG A 420 29.21 -24.18 -34.82
N ALA A 421 30.17 -25.06 -34.55
CA ALA A 421 30.95 -25.72 -35.58
C ALA A 421 30.10 -26.66 -36.46
N ILE A 422 29.12 -27.36 -35.86
CA ILE A 422 28.21 -28.26 -36.57
C ILE A 422 27.21 -27.48 -37.44
N PHE A 423 26.55 -26.47 -36.88
CA PHE A 423 25.48 -25.73 -37.56
C PHE A 423 26.01 -24.60 -38.46
N ASN A 424 27.32 -24.32 -38.44
CA ASN A 424 27.96 -23.23 -39.18
C ASN A 424 27.23 -21.88 -38.99
N GLU A 425 26.69 -21.68 -37.78
CA GLU A 425 25.98 -20.48 -37.41
C GLU A 425 26.99 -19.34 -37.29
N LYS A 426 27.01 -18.45 -38.29
CA LYS A 426 27.70 -17.16 -38.23
C LYS A 426 26.91 -16.15 -37.39
N SER A 427 26.31 -16.58 -36.29
CA SER A 427 25.54 -15.69 -35.41
C SER A 427 26.49 -14.69 -34.77
N ARG A 428 26.05 -13.42 -34.72
CA ARG A 428 26.78 -12.32 -34.07
C ARG A 428 27.18 -12.74 -32.65
N GLU A 429 28.36 -12.30 -32.21
CA GLU A 429 28.91 -12.57 -30.87
C GLU A 429 28.15 -11.76 -29.80
N VAL A 430 26.85 -12.00 -29.68
CA VAL A 430 25.97 -11.25 -28.79
C VAL A 430 25.08 -12.20 -28.01
N ARG A 431 24.74 -11.82 -26.79
CA ARG A 431 23.83 -12.51 -25.89
C ARG A 431 22.53 -11.71 -25.78
N ASP A 432 21.40 -12.41 -25.82
CA ASP A 432 20.09 -11.84 -25.48
C ASP A 432 20.07 -11.43 -23.99
N THR A 433 19.94 -10.13 -23.75
CA THR A 433 19.76 -9.51 -22.43
C THR A 433 18.50 -8.63 -22.41
N SER A 434 17.53 -8.99 -23.26
CA SER A 434 16.26 -8.28 -23.43
C SER A 434 15.47 -8.17 -22.14
N LEU A 435 14.74 -7.07 -22.01
CA LEU A 435 13.75 -6.89 -20.97
C LEU A 435 12.52 -7.75 -21.28
N LYS A 436 12.19 -8.66 -20.37
CA LYS A 436 11.03 -9.56 -20.49
C LYS A 436 10.03 -9.28 -19.38
N VAL A 437 8.76 -9.54 -19.64
CA VAL A 437 7.71 -9.42 -18.63
C VAL A 437 7.97 -10.41 -17.50
N PRO A 438 8.02 -9.97 -16.22
CA PRO A 438 8.22 -10.87 -15.09
C PRO A 438 7.10 -11.89 -14.89
N HIS A 439 7.38 -12.89 -14.05
CA HIS A 439 6.37 -13.89 -13.68
C HIS A 439 5.23 -13.26 -12.87
N GLY A 440 4.00 -13.61 -13.24
CA GLY A 440 2.78 -13.11 -12.57
C GLY A 440 2.29 -11.75 -13.06
N GLU A 441 3.04 -11.09 -13.94
CA GLU A 441 2.67 -9.79 -14.50
C GLU A 441 2.07 -9.95 -15.90
N GLN A 442 0.99 -9.23 -16.16
CA GLN A 442 0.32 -9.22 -17.45
C GLN A 442 -0.48 -7.93 -17.60
N GLY A 443 -0.71 -7.50 -18.83
CA GLY A 443 -1.53 -6.32 -19.07
C GLY A 443 -1.36 -5.75 -20.47
N THR A 444 -1.78 -4.51 -20.62
CA THR A 444 -1.68 -3.78 -21.88
C THR A 444 -0.60 -2.71 -21.75
N VAL A 445 0.26 -2.59 -22.75
CA VAL A 445 1.24 -1.49 -22.82
C VAL A 445 0.50 -0.18 -23.07
N ILE A 446 0.57 0.76 -22.12
CA ILE A 446 -0.11 2.07 -22.22
C ILE A 446 0.81 3.20 -22.63
N GLY A 447 2.12 3.04 -22.44
CA GLY A 447 3.09 4.08 -22.78
C GLY A 447 4.50 3.52 -22.86
N VAL A 448 5.30 4.14 -23.73
CA VAL A 448 6.73 3.87 -23.88
C VAL A 448 7.44 5.21 -23.94
N LYS A 449 8.44 5.40 -23.09
CA LYS A 449 9.34 6.56 -23.10
C LYS A 449 10.73 6.11 -23.48
N VAL A 450 11.36 6.82 -24.40
CA VAL A 450 12.71 6.54 -24.88
C VAL A 450 13.55 7.79 -24.64
N PHE A 451 14.69 7.62 -23.98
CA PHE A 451 15.67 8.66 -23.72
C PHE A 451 16.95 8.29 -24.46
N ASP A 452 17.47 9.21 -25.28
CA ASP A 452 18.66 8.98 -26.11
C ASP A 452 19.75 10.00 -25.80
N ALA A 453 20.99 9.53 -25.63
CA ALA A 453 22.13 10.39 -25.32
C ALA A 453 22.43 11.39 -26.44
N GLN A 454 21.99 11.12 -27.68
CA GLN A 454 22.21 11.99 -28.82
C GLN A 454 21.32 13.24 -28.82
N ASP A 455 20.16 13.17 -28.15
CA ASP A 455 19.18 14.26 -28.11
C ASP A 455 19.49 15.31 -27.02
N GLY A 456 20.58 15.12 -26.27
CA GLY A 456 21.01 16.05 -25.22
C GLY A 456 20.20 15.93 -23.92
N ASP A 457 19.54 14.78 -23.69
CA ASP A 457 18.85 14.50 -22.43
C ASP A 457 19.88 14.39 -21.28
N ASP A 458 19.93 15.40 -20.42
CA ASP A 458 20.80 15.52 -19.25
C ASP A 458 20.52 14.47 -18.14
N GLU A 459 19.53 13.58 -18.34
CA GLU A 459 19.09 12.56 -17.36
C GLU A 459 19.76 11.19 -17.53
N LEU A 460 20.59 10.98 -18.56
CA LEU A 460 21.27 9.72 -18.78
C LEU A 460 22.56 9.61 -17.93
N GLY A 461 22.71 8.47 -17.25
CA GLY A 461 23.91 8.18 -16.47
C GLY A 461 25.16 8.07 -17.35
N SER A 462 26.34 8.36 -16.79
CA SER A 462 27.61 8.21 -17.52
C SER A 462 27.77 6.79 -18.07
N GLY A 463 27.93 6.67 -19.39
CA GLY A 463 28.09 5.38 -20.08
C GLY A 463 26.77 4.69 -20.48
N VAL A 464 25.63 5.35 -20.29
CA VAL A 464 24.32 4.93 -20.84
C VAL A 464 24.11 5.62 -22.18
N ASN A 465 23.86 4.85 -23.24
CA ASN A 465 23.60 5.39 -24.57
C ASN A 465 22.10 5.64 -24.78
N GLN A 466 21.25 4.73 -24.31
CA GLN A 466 19.80 4.79 -24.47
C GLN A 466 19.11 4.15 -23.25
N ARG A 467 17.99 4.73 -22.81
CA ARG A 467 17.13 4.18 -21.76
C ARG A 467 15.70 4.09 -22.28
N VAL A 468 15.07 2.94 -22.11
CA VAL A 468 13.68 2.70 -22.52
C VAL A 468 12.87 2.33 -21.29
N VAL A 469 11.76 3.03 -21.10
CA VAL A 469 10.81 2.82 -20.01
C VAL A 469 9.46 2.42 -20.62
N VAL A 470 8.93 1.29 -20.18
CA VAL A 470 7.67 0.70 -20.67
C VAL A 470 6.69 0.66 -19.50
N TYR A 471 5.48 1.18 -19.75
CA TYR A 471 4.38 1.18 -18.78
C TYR A 471 3.36 0.11 -19.15
N ILE A 472 3.12 -0.82 -18.24
CA ILE A 472 2.11 -1.87 -18.39
C ILE A 472 0.97 -1.60 -17.42
N ALA A 473 -0.25 -1.47 -17.94
CA ALA A 473 -1.44 -1.34 -17.13
C ALA A 473 -2.18 -2.68 -17.04
N GLN A 474 -2.52 -3.07 -15.81
CA GLN A 474 -3.30 -4.25 -15.50
C GLN A 474 -4.62 -3.85 -14.83
N LYS A 475 -5.74 -4.32 -15.39
CA LYS A 475 -7.04 -4.27 -14.71
C LYS A 475 -7.17 -5.47 -13.79
N ARG A 476 -7.09 -5.26 -12.47
CA ARG A 476 -7.19 -6.31 -11.45
C ARG A 476 -8.59 -6.34 -10.88
N LYS A 477 -9.34 -7.41 -11.21
CA LYS A 477 -10.60 -7.74 -10.54
C LYS A 477 -10.34 -8.19 -9.11
N ILE A 478 -11.37 -8.23 -8.28
CA ILE A 478 -11.27 -8.82 -6.95
C ILE A 478 -11.20 -10.35 -7.06
N THR A 479 -10.32 -10.97 -6.29
CA THR A 479 -10.04 -12.41 -6.35
C THR A 479 -9.96 -13.04 -4.96
N GLU A 480 -10.07 -14.37 -4.89
CA GLU A 480 -9.88 -15.11 -3.64
C GLU A 480 -8.44 -14.93 -3.14
N GLY A 481 -8.27 -14.56 -1.88
CA GLY A 481 -6.99 -14.20 -1.27
C GLY A 481 -6.73 -12.69 -1.16
N ASP A 482 -7.44 -11.85 -1.93
CA ASP A 482 -7.34 -10.40 -1.77
C ASP A 482 -7.88 -9.97 -0.40
N LYS A 483 -7.26 -8.93 0.17
CA LYS A 483 -7.59 -8.42 1.50
C LYS A 483 -8.60 -7.27 1.42
N LEU A 484 -9.70 -7.41 2.15
CA LEU A 484 -10.69 -6.36 2.36
C LEU A 484 -10.69 -5.90 3.82
N ALA A 485 -11.15 -4.67 4.04
CA ALA A 485 -11.38 -4.14 5.38
C ALA A 485 -12.53 -3.14 5.39
N GLY A 486 -13.17 -2.99 6.55
CA GLY A 486 -14.01 -1.83 6.86
C GLY A 486 -13.22 -0.74 7.58
N ARG A 487 -13.89 0.37 7.89
CA ARG A 487 -13.29 1.52 8.60
C ARG A 487 -13.05 1.25 10.10
N HIS A 488 -13.71 0.23 10.65
CA HIS A 488 -13.70 -0.12 12.07
C HIS A 488 -12.63 -1.17 12.46
N GLY A 489 -11.58 -1.32 11.64
CA GLY A 489 -10.50 -2.28 11.88
C GLY A 489 -10.88 -3.76 11.71
N ASN A 490 -12.10 -4.04 11.22
CA ASN A 490 -12.49 -5.35 10.71
C ASN A 490 -11.77 -5.58 9.38
N LYS A 491 -11.03 -6.69 9.27
CA LYS A 491 -10.23 -7.04 8.11
C LYS A 491 -10.28 -8.54 7.87
N GLY A 492 -10.18 -8.93 6.61
CA GLY A 492 -10.27 -10.32 6.21
C GLY A 492 -9.73 -10.56 4.82
N VAL A 493 -9.40 -11.81 4.52
CA VAL A 493 -9.11 -12.23 3.14
C VAL A 493 -10.36 -12.88 2.56
N ILE A 494 -10.56 -12.71 1.26
CA ILE A 494 -11.68 -13.35 0.57
C ILE A 494 -11.38 -14.84 0.46
N ALA A 495 -12.17 -15.66 1.14
CA ALA A 495 -12.01 -17.12 1.09
C ALA A 495 -12.83 -17.74 -0.03
N LYS A 496 -13.97 -17.14 -0.37
CA LYS A 496 -14.84 -17.65 -1.42
C LYS A 496 -15.58 -16.54 -2.14
N ILE A 497 -15.61 -16.62 -3.46
CA ILE A 497 -16.54 -15.87 -4.29
C ILE A 497 -17.64 -16.83 -4.74
N LEU A 498 -18.86 -16.61 -4.26
CA LEU A 498 -20.00 -17.48 -4.54
C LEU A 498 -20.78 -17.01 -5.78
N PRO A 499 -21.36 -17.94 -6.56
CA PRO A 499 -22.39 -17.60 -7.53
C PRO A 499 -23.52 -16.82 -6.86
N VAL A 500 -24.19 -15.96 -7.63
CA VAL A 500 -25.20 -15.03 -7.11
C VAL A 500 -26.40 -15.78 -6.55
N GLU A 501 -26.77 -16.88 -7.19
CA GLU A 501 -27.85 -17.77 -6.80
C GLU A 501 -27.58 -18.53 -5.50
N ASP A 502 -26.32 -18.71 -5.11
CA ASP A 502 -25.94 -19.38 -3.85
C ASP A 502 -25.95 -18.41 -2.66
N MET A 503 -25.93 -17.09 -2.93
CA MET A 503 -25.88 -16.08 -1.88
C MET A 503 -27.19 -16.04 -1.08
N PRO A 504 -27.13 -15.85 0.25
CA PRO A 504 -28.31 -15.49 1.02
C PRO A 504 -29.00 -14.26 0.42
N PHE A 505 -30.33 -14.30 0.31
CA PHE A 505 -31.09 -13.23 -0.32
C PHE A 505 -32.27 -12.76 0.53
N LEU A 506 -32.66 -11.51 0.31
CA LEU A 506 -33.78 -10.84 0.98
C LEU A 506 -35.13 -11.32 0.44
N ALA A 507 -36.22 -11.02 1.14
CA ALA A 507 -37.58 -11.42 0.72
C ALA A 507 -37.98 -10.88 -0.67
N ASP A 508 -37.39 -9.77 -1.11
CA ASP A 508 -37.62 -9.17 -2.43
C ASP A 508 -36.74 -9.78 -3.55
N GLY A 509 -35.94 -10.80 -3.22
CA GLY A 509 -35.04 -11.49 -4.15
C GLY A 509 -33.64 -10.88 -4.25
N THR A 510 -33.34 -9.80 -3.54
CA THR A 510 -32.03 -9.15 -3.59
C THR A 510 -30.97 -9.98 -2.86
N PRO A 511 -29.93 -10.50 -3.54
CA PRO A 511 -28.85 -11.22 -2.88
C PRO A 511 -27.95 -10.25 -2.10
N VAL A 512 -27.40 -10.70 -0.99
CA VAL A 512 -26.37 -9.93 -0.26
C VAL A 512 -25.05 -9.93 -1.03
N ASP A 513 -24.26 -8.87 -0.87
CA ASP A 513 -22.97 -8.73 -1.55
C ASP A 513 -21.86 -9.40 -0.77
N VAL A 514 -21.90 -9.32 0.57
CA VAL A 514 -20.86 -9.80 1.47
C VAL A 514 -21.48 -10.52 2.67
N VAL A 515 -20.88 -11.63 3.07
CA VAL A 515 -21.23 -12.32 4.33
C VAL A 515 -20.06 -12.25 5.29
N LEU A 516 -20.28 -11.64 6.45
CA LEU A 516 -19.29 -11.48 7.51
C LEU A 516 -19.67 -12.33 8.73
N ASN A 517 -18.65 -12.81 9.43
CA ASN A 517 -18.84 -13.61 10.63
C ASN A 517 -19.17 -12.73 11.85
N PRO A 518 -20.32 -12.91 12.52
CA PRO A 518 -20.70 -12.10 13.67
C PRO A 518 -19.84 -12.36 14.91
N LEU A 519 -19.18 -13.52 15.00
CA LEU A 519 -18.37 -13.88 16.18
C LEU A 519 -17.14 -12.98 16.36
N GLY A 520 -16.65 -12.37 15.28
CA GLY A 520 -15.53 -11.45 15.32
C GLY A 520 -15.84 -10.12 16.03
N ILE A 521 -17.11 -9.71 16.12
CA ILE A 521 -17.48 -8.36 16.60
C ILE A 521 -17.29 -8.23 18.12
N PRO A 522 -17.92 -9.08 18.98
CA PRO A 522 -17.83 -8.89 20.42
C PRO A 522 -16.41 -9.10 20.97
N GLY A 523 -15.63 -10.01 20.35
CA GLY A 523 -14.24 -10.25 20.74
C GLY A 523 -13.29 -9.10 20.39
N ARG A 524 -13.73 -8.14 19.59
CA ARG A 524 -12.93 -7.00 19.09
C ARG A 524 -13.42 -5.66 19.58
N MET A 525 -14.62 -5.61 20.17
CA MET A 525 -15.23 -4.40 20.71
C MET A 525 -15.28 -3.26 19.68
N ASN A 526 -15.64 -3.58 18.44
CA ASN A 526 -15.80 -2.62 17.35
C ASN A 526 -17.24 -2.62 16.82
N PHE A 527 -18.15 -2.16 17.68
CA PHE A 527 -19.60 -2.14 17.40
C PHE A 527 -20.00 -1.05 16.41
N GLY A 528 -19.12 -0.09 16.12
CA GLY A 528 -19.34 0.95 15.12
C GLY A 528 -19.72 0.37 13.76
N GLN A 529 -19.17 -0.78 13.37
CA GLN A 529 -19.51 -1.45 12.09
C GLN A 529 -20.98 -1.89 12.01
N VAL A 530 -21.60 -2.24 13.14
CA VAL A 530 -23.02 -2.65 13.18
C VAL A 530 -23.90 -1.42 13.07
N LEU A 531 -23.55 -0.34 13.78
CA LEU A 531 -24.24 0.95 13.69
C LEU A 531 -24.11 1.55 12.28
N GLU A 532 -22.94 1.46 11.66
CA GLU A 532 -22.71 1.82 10.26
C GLU A 532 -23.62 1.01 9.33
N THR A 533 -23.72 -0.31 9.55
CA THR A 533 -24.57 -1.20 8.76
C THR A 533 -26.05 -0.77 8.83
N HIS A 534 -26.54 -0.46 10.03
CA HIS A 534 -27.92 -0.03 10.26
C HIS A 534 -28.18 1.35 9.63
N LEU A 535 -27.32 2.33 9.89
CA LEU A 535 -27.47 3.67 9.31
C LEU A 535 -27.30 3.65 7.78
N GLY A 536 -26.44 2.79 7.25
CA GLY A 536 -26.29 2.58 5.82
C GLY A 536 -27.54 2.00 5.17
N TRP A 537 -28.27 1.12 5.85
CA TRP A 537 -29.59 0.67 5.37
C TRP A 537 -30.60 1.81 5.32
N ILE A 538 -30.68 2.62 6.39
CA ILE A 538 -31.57 3.79 6.45
C ILE A 538 -31.23 4.76 5.30
N ALA A 539 -29.96 5.09 5.12
CA ALA A 539 -29.47 5.95 4.04
C ALA A 539 -29.82 5.41 2.65
N LYS A 540 -29.66 4.09 2.44
CA LYS A 540 -30.01 3.45 1.16
C LYS A 540 -31.50 3.50 0.86
N GLN A 541 -32.36 3.21 1.84
CA GLN A 541 -33.80 3.13 1.63
C GLN A 541 -34.50 4.49 1.70
N GLY A 542 -33.90 5.47 2.37
CA GLY A 542 -34.60 6.71 2.73
C GLY A 542 -35.56 6.48 3.91
N TRP A 543 -36.01 7.58 4.51
CA TRP A 543 -36.89 7.53 5.67
C TRP A 543 -37.82 8.74 5.74
N LYS A 544 -38.89 8.59 6.52
CA LYS A 544 -39.79 9.69 6.84
C LYS A 544 -40.32 9.53 8.26
N VAL A 545 -39.95 10.47 9.14
CA VAL A 545 -40.39 10.47 10.54
C VAL A 545 -41.78 11.08 10.66
N ASP A 546 -42.73 10.30 11.16
CA ASP A 546 -44.08 10.77 11.43
C ASP A 546 -44.19 11.45 12.80
N GLY A 547 -44.62 12.72 12.82
CA GLY A 547 -44.86 13.48 14.04
C GLY A 547 -43.58 14.04 14.70
N SER A 548 -43.56 14.04 16.03
CA SER A 548 -42.41 14.48 16.85
C SER A 548 -42.20 13.47 17.98
N PRO A 549 -41.73 12.24 17.68
CA PRO A 549 -41.43 11.26 18.70
C PRO A 549 -40.28 11.74 19.57
N LYS A 550 -40.23 11.29 20.83
CA LYS A 550 -39.23 11.73 21.82
C LYS A 550 -37.79 11.50 21.36
N TRP A 551 -37.53 10.42 20.63
CA TRP A 551 -36.20 10.09 20.11
C TRP A 551 -35.75 11.04 18.98
N ALA A 552 -36.68 11.73 18.31
CA ALA A 552 -36.39 12.68 17.23
C ALA A 552 -36.42 14.16 17.68
N GLU A 553 -36.39 14.40 19.01
CA GLU A 553 -36.35 15.77 19.56
C GLU A 553 -35.01 16.46 19.27
N THR A 554 -33.92 15.70 19.29
CA THR A 554 -32.54 16.16 19.02
C THR A 554 -32.19 16.19 17.54
N LEU A 555 -32.92 15.44 16.72
CA LEU A 555 -32.69 15.40 15.28
C LEU A 555 -33.02 16.76 14.61
N PRO A 556 -32.11 17.29 13.78
CA PRO A 556 -32.38 18.47 12.96
C PRO A 556 -33.63 18.28 12.11
N ALA A 557 -34.35 19.38 11.83
CA ALA A 557 -35.57 19.33 11.01
C ALA A 557 -35.32 18.73 9.61
N GLU A 558 -34.14 19.01 9.03
CA GLU A 558 -33.68 18.49 7.74
C GLU A 558 -33.40 16.98 7.77
N ALA A 559 -33.14 16.41 8.95
CA ALA A 559 -32.87 14.98 9.11
C ALA A 559 -34.13 14.15 9.39
N ARG A 560 -35.32 14.75 9.38
CA ARG A 560 -36.60 14.04 9.63
C ARG A 560 -37.15 13.32 8.41
N GLU A 561 -36.74 13.69 7.21
CA GLU A 561 -37.09 12.97 5.99
C GLU A 561 -35.91 12.99 5.01
N ALA A 562 -35.71 11.89 4.30
CA ALA A 562 -34.69 11.81 3.26
C ALA A 562 -35.09 10.79 2.19
N GLU A 563 -34.71 11.10 0.96
CA GLU A 563 -34.94 10.24 -0.20
C GLU A 563 -33.99 9.01 -0.17
N PRO A 564 -34.34 7.91 -0.87
CA PRO A 564 -33.47 6.75 -0.99
C PRO A 564 -32.10 7.10 -1.59
N GLY A 565 -31.02 6.61 -0.98
CA GLY A 565 -29.65 6.85 -1.41
C GLY A 565 -29.05 8.17 -0.91
N THR A 566 -29.70 8.85 0.02
CA THR A 566 -29.17 10.06 0.66
C THR A 566 -27.94 9.72 1.49
N LYS A 567 -26.82 10.40 1.24
CA LYS A 567 -25.60 10.28 2.04
C LYS A 567 -25.75 11.09 3.32
N VAL A 568 -25.32 10.53 4.45
CA VAL A 568 -25.42 11.12 5.78
C VAL A 568 -24.05 11.25 6.42
N ALA A 569 -23.89 12.22 7.31
CA ALA A 569 -22.68 12.39 8.09
C ALA A 569 -22.97 12.13 9.57
N THR A 570 -22.16 11.28 10.19
CA THR A 570 -22.13 11.04 11.64
C THR A 570 -20.74 11.43 12.16
N PRO A 571 -20.55 12.68 12.60
CA PRO A 571 -19.25 13.16 13.07
C PRO A 571 -18.76 12.39 14.29
N VAL A 572 -17.45 12.19 14.37
CA VAL A 572 -16.79 11.52 15.49
C VAL A 572 -17.07 12.24 16.82
N PHE A 573 -17.57 11.49 17.82
CA PHE A 573 -18.00 11.97 19.15
C PHE A 573 -19.22 12.93 19.17
N ASP A 574 -19.90 13.13 18.04
CA ASP A 574 -21.10 14.00 17.92
C ASP A 574 -22.09 13.41 16.89
N GLY A 575 -22.09 12.08 16.80
CA GLY A 575 -22.81 11.31 15.78
C GLY A 575 -24.26 11.00 16.15
N ALA A 576 -24.90 10.18 15.31
CA ALA A 576 -26.25 9.70 15.55
C ALA A 576 -26.32 8.78 16.80
N PHE A 577 -27.26 9.04 17.69
CA PHE A 577 -27.45 8.22 18.89
C PHE A 577 -28.16 6.90 18.58
N GLU A 578 -27.99 5.88 19.42
CA GLU A 578 -28.58 4.56 19.19
C GLU A 578 -30.12 4.63 19.12
N SER A 579 -30.75 5.44 19.97
CA SER A 579 -32.20 5.63 19.95
C SER A 579 -32.72 6.32 18.68
N GLU A 580 -31.89 7.17 18.07
CA GLU A 580 -32.22 7.82 16.80
C GLU A 580 -32.14 6.80 15.66
N ILE A 581 -31.11 5.97 15.63
CA ILE A 581 -30.94 4.90 14.63
C ILE A 581 -32.09 3.89 14.71
N GLU A 582 -32.44 3.43 15.92
CA GLU A 582 -33.58 2.51 16.13
C GLU A 582 -34.90 3.12 15.63
N GLY A 583 -35.16 4.39 15.95
CA GLY A 583 -36.36 5.10 15.50
C GLY A 583 -36.39 5.34 13.98
N LEU A 584 -35.24 5.66 13.38
CA LEU A 584 -35.10 5.86 11.94
C LEU A 584 -35.29 4.55 11.17
N LEU A 585 -34.80 3.41 11.68
CA LEU A 585 -35.05 2.08 11.09
C LEU A 585 -36.56 1.80 10.99
N ASP A 586 -37.31 2.09 12.05
CA ASP A 586 -38.77 1.95 12.07
C ASP A 586 -39.51 3.03 11.25
N SER A 587 -38.79 4.01 10.70
CA SER A 587 -39.31 5.08 9.84
C SER A 587 -38.81 4.97 8.40
N THR A 588 -38.13 3.87 8.04
CA THR A 588 -37.63 3.65 6.67
C THR A 588 -38.77 3.54 5.65
N LEU A 589 -38.52 4.05 4.45
CA LEU A 589 -39.48 3.96 3.35
C LEU A 589 -39.63 2.50 2.89
N PRO A 590 -40.85 2.08 2.50
CA PRO A 590 -41.05 0.76 1.93
C PRO A 590 -40.35 0.64 0.56
N ASN A 591 -39.99 -0.59 0.19
CA ASN A 591 -39.44 -0.88 -1.13
C ASN A 591 -40.50 -0.70 -2.24
N ARG A 592 -40.13 -0.99 -3.49
CA ARG A 592 -41.01 -0.88 -4.67
C ARG A 592 -42.34 -1.65 -4.54
N ASP A 593 -42.36 -2.70 -3.72
CA ASP A 593 -43.51 -3.60 -3.51
C ASP A 593 -44.36 -3.18 -2.30
N GLY A 594 -44.02 -2.06 -1.64
CA GLY A 594 -44.73 -1.54 -0.48
C GLY A 594 -44.34 -2.20 0.84
N GLU A 595 -43.27 -2.99 0.86
CA GLU A 595 -42.83 -3.75 2.02
C GLU A 595 -41.62 -3.10 2.71
N ARG A 596 -41.64 -3.07 4.04
CA ARG A 596 -40.48 -2.69 4.84
C ARG A 596 -39.76 -3.96 5.29
N LEU A 597 -38.56 -4.17 4.77
CA LEU A 597 -37.81 -5.42 4.98
C LEU A 597 -37.12 -5.51 6.34
N ILE A 598 -36.72 -4.37 6.92
CA ILE A 598 -35.96 -4.28 8.18
C ILE A 598 -36.75 -3.44 9.18
N ASP A 599 -36.79 -3.89 10.45
CA ASP A 599 -37.38 -3.16 11.57
C ASP A 599 -36.30 -2.54 12.49
N SER A 600 -36.71 -1.94 13.60
CA SER A 600 -35.79 -1.35 14.61
C SER A 600 -34.71 -2.30 15.12
N SER A 601 -34.83 -3.62 14.96
CA SER A 601 -33.75 -4.55 15.34
C SER A 601 -32.56 -4.53 14.38
N GLY A 602 -32.71 -3.94 13.18
CA GLY A 602 -31.71 -3.98 12.12
C GLY A 602 -31.57 -5.35 11.46
N LYS A 603 -32.57 -6.22 11.64
CA LYS A 603 -32.56 -7.60 11.13
C LYS A 603 -33.72 -7.88 10.20
N THR A 604 -33.53 -8.87 9.34
CA THR A 604 -34.57 -9.39 8.46
C THR A 604 -34.40 -10.88 8.22
N ARG A 605 -35.42 -11.51 7.65
CA ARG A 605 -35.36 -12.93 7.29
C ARG A 605 -34.68 -13.07 5.93
N LEU A 606 -33.53 -13.74 5.92
CA LEU A 606 -32.87 -14.16 4.70
C LEU A 606 -33.32 -15.57 4.29
N PHE A 607 -33.17 -15.87 3.01
CA PHE A 607 -33.39 -17.18 2.41
C PHE A 607 -32.06 -17.76 1.95
N ASP A 608 -31.88 -19.07 2.13
CA ASP A 608 -30.71 -19.77 1.63
C ASP A 608 -30.81 -19.92 0.11
N GLY A 609 -29.86 -19.36 -0.62
CA GLY A 609 -29.78 -19.45 -2.09
C GLY A 609 -29.67 -20.89 -2.59
N ARG A 610 -29.10 -21.80 -1.80
CA ARG A 610 -28.89 -23.20 -2.20
C ARG A 610 -30.12 -24.08 -2.03
N SER A 611 -30.74 -24.05 -0.85
CA SER A 611 -31.92 -24.89 -0.57
C SER A 611 -33.25 -24.20 -0.89
N GLY A 612 -33.29 -22.87 -0.89
CA GLY A 612 -34.51 -22.06 -0.99
C GLY A 612 -35.27 -21.91 0.33
N GLU A 613 -34.83 -22.57 1.40
CA GLU A 613 -35.49 -22.49 2.70
C GLU A 613 -35.12 -21.18 3.43
N PRO A 614 -36.06 -20.57 4.18
CA PRO A 614 -35.75 -19.42 5.01
C PRO A 614 -34.83 -19.81 6.17
N TYR A 615 -33.88 -18.95 6.51
CA TYR A 615 -33.09 -19.13 7.72
C TYR A 615 -33.99 -19.04 8.98
N PRO A 616 -33.71 -19.86 10.02
CA PRO A 616 -34.61 -19.99 11.17
C PRO A 616 -34.69 -18.73 12.05
N ALA A 617 -33.64 -17.91 12.04
CA ALA A 617 -33.55 -16.67 12.82
C ALA A 617 -33.33 -15.46 11.88
N PRO A 618 -33.84 -14.27 12.25
CA PRO A 618 -33.55 -13.06 11.49
C PRO A 618 -32.08 -12.67 11.64
N ILE A 619 -31.49 -12.19 10.55
CA ILE A 619 -30.07 -11.88 10.41
C ILE A 619 -29.91 -10.38 10.26
N SER A 620 -28.87 -9.81 10.87
CA SER A 620 -28.56 -8.39 10.71
C SER A 620 -28.03 -8.14 9.31
N VAL A 621 -28.68 -7.20 8.62
CA VAL A 621 -28.39 -6.85 7.23
C VAL A 621 -28.40 -5.33 7.08
N GLY A 622 -27.52 -4.82 6.24
CA GLY A 622 -27.50 -3.40 5.89
C GLY A 622 -26.34 -3.05 4.98
N TYR A 623 -26.07 -1.76 4.80
CA TYR A 623 -24.97 -1.32 3.94
C TYR A 623 -23.76 -0.89 4.76
N MET A 624 -22.60 -1.44 4.45
CA MET A 624 -21.33 -1.07 5.07
C MET A 624 -20.33 -0.65 3.98
N TYR A 625 -19.47 0.31 4.31
CA TYR A 625 -18.44 0.78 3.41
C TYR A 625 -17.18 -0.06 3.50
N ILE A 626 -16.92 -0.85 2.46
CA ILE A 626 -15.82 -1.82 2.41
C ILE A 626 -14.74 -1.34 1.43
N LEU A 627 -13.49 -1.43 1.88
CA LEU A 627 -12.30 -1.00 1.19
C LEU A 627 -11.53 -2.22 0.64
N LYS A 628 -11.06 -2.11 -0.59
CA LYS A 628 -10.07 -3.03 -1.16
C LYS A 628 -8.68 -2.56 -0.77
N LEU A 629 -7.91 -3.38 -0.06
CA LEU A 629 -6.57 -3.01 0.38
C LEU A 629 -5.51 -3.39 -0.64
N HIS A 630 -4.37 -2.70 -0.62
CA HIS A 630 -3.20 -2.97 -1.46
C HIS A 630 -2.40 -4.21 -1.00
N HIS A 631 -3.12 -5.25 -0.60
CA HIS A 631 -2.59 -6.55 -0.21
C HIS A 631 -3.30 -7.58 -1.07
N LEU A 632 -2.89 -7.62 -2.34
CA LEU A 632 -3.50 -8.46 -3.35
C LEU A 632 -2.77 -9.79 -3.45
N VAL A 633 -3.51 -10.85 -3.81
CA VAL A 633 -2.95 -12.19 -3.96
C VAL A 633 -1.94 -12.24 -5.11
N ASP A 634 -2.21 -11.54 -6.21
CA ASP A 634 -1.33 -11.47 -7.39
C ASP A 634 0.07 -10.95 -7.03
N ASP A 635 0.16 -10.03 -6.06
CA ASP A 635 1.43 -9.49 -5.59
C ASP A 635 2.16 -10.46 -4.66
N LYS A 636 1.41 -11.26 -3.90
CA LYS A 636 1.94 -12.14 -2.84
C LYS A 636 2.24 -13.56 -3.28
N ILE A 637 1.55 -14.06 -4.30
CA ILE A 637 1.80 -15.40 -4.83
C ILE A 637 3.21 -15.44 -5.44
N HIS A 638 3.99 -16.42 -4.99
CA HIS A 638 5.35 -16.62 -5.45
C HIS A 638 5.74 -18.08 -5.32
N ALA A 639 6.31 -18.64 -6.39
CA ALA A 639 6.81 -19.99 -6.44
C ALA A 639 8.13 -20.03 -7.20
N ARG A 640 9.03 -20.91 -6.76
CA ARG A 640 10.34 -21.12 -7.38
C ARG A 640 10.65 -22.61 -7.37
N SER A 641 11.04 -23.12 -8.54
CA SER A 641 11.73 -24.41 -8.67
C SER A 641 13.25 -24.19 -8.56
N THR A 642 13.84 -23.63 -9.60
CA THR A 642 15.26 -23.21 -9.68
C THR A 642 15.32 -21.73 -10.04
N GLY A 643 16.40 -21.04 -9.72
CA GLY A 643 16.50 -19.60 -9.98
C GLY A 643 17.90 -19.06 -9.73
N PRO A 644 18.07 -17.74 -9.64
CA PRO A 644 19.37 -17.15 -9.38
C PRO A 644 19.86 -17.43 -7.94
N TYR A 645 21.18 -17.42 -7.79
CA TYR A 645 21.90 -17.68 -6.55
C TYR A 645 22.84 -16.52 -6.23
N SER A 646 23.12 -16.32 -4.94
CA SER A 646 24.11 -15.38 -4.46
C SER A 646 25.51 -15.81 -4.89
N MET A 647 26.30 -14.88 -5.41
CA MET A 647 27.70 -15.15 -5.77
C MET A 647 28.58 -15.45 -4.55
N ILE A 648 28.21 -14.93 -3.37
CA ILE A 648 29.01 -15.05 -2.15
C ILE A 648 28.67 -16.35 -1.42
N THR A 649 27.40 -16.55 -1.10
CA THR A 649 26.96 -17.68 -0.25
C THR A 649 26.49 -18.88 -1.05
N GLN A 650 26.35 -18.77 -2.38
CA GLN A 650 25.76 -19.78 -3.27
C GLN A 650 24.33 -20.22 -2.92
N GLN A 651 23.69 -19.53 -1.99
CA GLN A 651 22.29 -19.73 -1.61
C GLN A 651 21.33 -19.08 -2.63
N PRO A 652 20.09 -19.58 -2.76
CA PRO A 652 19.03 -18.91 -3.50
C PRO A 652 18.92 -17.43 -3.11
N LEU A 653 18.77 -16.53 -4.09
CA LEU A 653 18.44 -15.13 -3.79
C LEU A 653 17.10 -15.03 -3.04
N GLY A 654 16.87 -13.90 -2.34
CA GLY A 654 15.63 -13.63 -1.61
C GLY A 654 14.68 -12.71 -2.37
N GLY A 655 13.38 -12.87 -2.13
CA GLY A 655 12.36 -11.94 -2.63
C GLY A 655 11.81 -12.25 -4.04
N LYS A 656 10.53 -11.91 -4.26
CA LYS A 656 9.79 -12.20 -5.50
C LYS A 656 10.43 -11.57 -6.74
N ALA A 657 10.86 -10.31 -6.66
CA ALA A 657 11.45 -9.56 -7.78
C ALA A 657 12.73 -10.21 -8.34
N GLN A 658 13.47 -10.95 -7.52
CA GLN A 658 14.68 -11.67 -7.92
C GLN A 658 14.41 -13.15 -8.25
N PHE A 659 13.14 -13.56 -8.31
CA PHE A 659 12.75 -14.96 -8.38
C PHE A 659 13.39 -15.80 -7.24
N GLY A 660 13.34 -15.26 -6.02
CA GLY A 660 14.04 -15.76 -4.86
C GLY A 660 13.42 -17.02 -4.22
N GLY A 661 14.17 -17.70 -3.37
CA GLY A 661 13.69 -18.82 -2.57
C GLY A 661 12.96 -18.38 -1.29
N GLN A 662 12.24 -19.30 -0.67
CA GLN A 662 11.70 -19.11 0.67
C GLN A 662 12.80 -19.32 1.71
N ARG A 663 12.78 -18.52 2.78
CA ARG A 663 13.74 -18.67 3.87
C ARG A 663 13.28 -19.80 4.79
N PHE A 664 14.08 -20.87 4.85
CA PHE A 664 13.94 -21.90 5.88
C PHE A 664 14.80 -21.48 7.08
N GLY A 665 14.17 -21.01 8.15
CA GLY A 665 14.82 -20.40 9.30
C GLY A 665 15.18 -21.38 10.40
N GLU A 666 15.78 -20.85 11.47
CA GLU A 666 16.20 -21.62 12.63
C GLU A 666 15.02 -22.32 13.35
N MET A 667 13.89 -21.63 13.49
CA MET A 667 12.71 -22.23 14.14
C MET A 667 12.10 -23.37 13.29
N GLU A 668 12.17 -23.27 11.97
CA GLU A 668 11.72 -24.34 11.08
C GLU A 668 12.67 -25.56 11.12
N VAL A 669 13.98 -25.35 11.31
CA VAL A 669 14.95 -26.42 11.58
C VAL A 669 14.56 -27.18 12.85
N TRP A 670 14.32 -26.47 13.96
CA TRP A 670 13.91 -27.10 15.22
C TRP A 670 12.62 -27.93 15.07
N ALA A 671 11.69 -27.48 14.25
CA ALA A 671 10.47 -28.23 13.97
C ALA A 671 10.78 -29.58 13.30
N LEU A 672 11.66 -29.63 12.30
CA LEU A 672 12.05 -30.88 11.64
C LEU A 672 12.90 -31.79 12.55
N GLU A 673 13.75 -31.21 13.39
CA GLU A 673 14.49 -31.96 14.41
C GLU A 673 13.52 -32.62 15.41
N ALA A 674 12.49 -31.89 15.86
CA ALA A 674 11.46 -32.42 16.76
C ALA A 674 10.63 -33.55 16.13
N TYR A 675 10.38 -33.48 14.82
CA TYR A 675 9.76 -34.59 14.07
C TYR A 675 10.70 -35.78 13.83
N GLY A 676 12.02 -35.62 14.04
CA GLY A 676 13.03 -36.62 13.68
C GLY A 676 13.21 -36.77 12.17
N ALA A 677 12.84 -35.76 11.37
CA ALA A 677 12.87 -35.80 9.91
C ALA A 677 14.26 -35.46 9.34
N ALA A 678 15.28 -36.26 9.72
CA ALA A 678 16.68 -35.99 9.42
C ALA A 678 16.99 -35.82 7.92
N TYR A 679 16.44 -36.69 7.06
CA TYR A 679 16.68 -36.62 5.60
C TYR A 679 16.05 -35.37 4.96
N ALA A 680 14.85 -34.98 5.40
CA ALA A 680 14.17 -33.78 4.89
C ALA A 680 14.95 -32.51 5.29
N LEU A 681 15.44 -32.48 6.53
CA LEU A 681 16.27 -31.38 7.01
C LEU A 681 17.60 -31.31 6.24
N GLN A 682 18.28 -32.45 6.07
CA GLN A 682 19.53 -32.52 5.31
C GLN A 682 19.33 -32.03 3.87
N GLU A 683 18.28 -32.50 3.18
CA GLU A 683 17.93 -32.09 1.82
C GLU A 683 17.74 -30.57 1.70
N LEU A 684 16.98 -29.97 2.62
CA LEU A 684 16.69 -28.53 2.63
C LEU A 684 17.94 -27.68 2.81
N LEU A 685 18.86 -28.11 3.68
CA LEU A 685 20.08 -27.37 4.02
C LEU A 685 21.25 -27.59 3.04
N THR A 686 21.10 -28.47 2.05
CA THR A 686 22.18 -28.84 1.12
C THR A 686 21.74 -28.66 -0.34
N ILE A 687 21.20 -29.71 -0.96
CA ILE A 687 20.87 -29.82 -2.39
C ILE A 687 19.76 -28.86 -2.84
N LYS A 688 18.95 -28.36 -1.91
CA LYS A 688 17.95 -27.30 -2.18
C LYS A 688 18.47 -25.88 -1.89
N SER A 689 19.70 -25.74 -1.41
CA SER A 689 20.32 -24.47 -1.02
C SER A 689 21.65 -24.24 -1.74
N ASP A 690 22.77 -24.59 -1.10
CA ASP A 690 24.13 -24.16 -1.43
C ASP A 690 25.09 -25.32 -1.75
N ASP A 691 24.57 -26.54 -1.94
CA ASP A 691 25.33 -27.61 -2.60
C ASP A 691 25.31 -27.39 -4.13
N ILE A 692 26.40 -26.82 -4.64
CA ILE A 692 26.56 -26.38 -6.04
C ILE A 692 26.43 -27.54 -7.02
N LEU A 693 27.08 -28.67 -6.71
CA LEU A 693 27.07 -29.86 -7.59
C LEU A 693 25.80 -30.68 -7.36
N GLY A 694 25.38 -30.80 -6.10
CA GLY A 694 24.18 -31.55 -5.72
C GLY A 694 22.94 -31.01 -6.41
N ARG A 695 22.72 -29.68 -6.41
CA ARG A 695 21.52 -29.09 -7.03
C ARG A 695 21.38 -29.40 -8.53
N VAL A 696 22.49 -29.42 -9.28
CA VAL A 696 22.50 -29.72 -10.71
C VAL A 696 22.15 -31.19 -10.94
N LYS A 697 22.81 -32.08 -10.19
CA LYS A 697 22.57 -33.52 -10.26
C LYS A 697 21.16 -33.92 -9.83
N VAL A 698 20.60 -33.24 -8.83
CA VAL A 698 19.21 -33.47 -8.40
C VAL A 698 18.25 -33.11 -9.53
N TYR A 699 18.46 -31.96 -10.18
CA TYR A 699 17.64 -31.56 -11.32
C TYR A 699 17.73 -32.59 -12.46
N GLU A 700 18.94 -33.02 -12.80
CA GLU A 700 19.18 -34.06 -13.80
C GLU A 700 18.51 -35.39 -13.45
N ALA A 701 18.64 -35.85 -12.20
CA ALA A 701 18.03 -37.09 -11.72
C ALA A 701 16.50 -37.02 -11.82
N ILE A 702 15.88 -35.89 -11.45
CA ILE A 702 14.43 -35.68 -11.57
C ILE A 702 14.00 -35.77 -13.05
N VAL A 703 14.73 -35.13 -13.97
CA VAL A 703 14.43 -35.15 -15.40
C VAL A 703 14.58 -36.56 -15.99
N LYS A 704 15.59 -37.31 -15.55
CA LYS A 704 15.84 -38.71 -15.98
C LYS A 704 14.93 -39.74 -15.30
N GLY A 705 14.23 -39.36 -14.23
CA GLY A 705 13.46 -40.31 -13.41
C GLY A 705 14.35 -41.23 -12.57
N GLU A 706 15.56 -40.79 -12.23
CA GLU A 706 16.51 -41.49 -11.38
C GLU A 706 16.37 -41.09 -9.91
N ASN A 707 16.98 -41.87 -9.02
CA ASN A 707 17.00 -41.52 -7.60
C ASN A 707 17.90 -40.31 -7.33
N ILE A 708 17.49 -39.48 -6.37
CA ILE A 708 18.27 -38.35 -5.88
C ILE A 708 19.57 -38.87 -5.24
N GLN A 709 20.70 -38.28 -5.64
CA GLN A 709 22.02 -38.64 -5.11
C GLN A 709 22.21 -38.12 -3.68
N GLU A 710 23.20 -38.68 -2.97
CA GLU A 710 23.51 -38.28 -1.61
C GLU A 710 23.99 -36.81 -1.57
N PRO A 711 23.49 -36.01 -0.60
CA PRO A 711 23.91 -34.62 -0.45
C PRO A 711 25.41 -34.44 -0.17
N GLY A 712 25.99 -33.40 -0.76
CA GLY A 712 27.37 -32.98 -0.52
C GLY A 712 27.52 -32.04 0.68
N ILE A 713 28.67 -31.36 0.72
CA ILE A 713 29.01 -30.37 1.76
C ILE A 713 28.47 -29.00 1.35
N PRO A 714 27.72 -28.30 2.21
CA PRO A 714 27.26 -26.93 1.97
C PRO A 714 28.40 -25.95 1.70
N GLU A 715 28.23 -25.06 0.72
CA GLU A 715 29.23 -24.02 0.45
C GLU A 715 29.38 -23.03 1.61
N SER A 716 28.29 -22.74 2.34
CA SER A 716 28.34 -21.89 3.54
C SER A 716 29.32 -22.39 4.61
N PHE A 717 29.50 -23.71 4.74
CA PHE A 717 30.49 -24.29 5.66
C PHE A 717 31.92 -24.03 5.18
N LYS A 718 32.19 -24.12 3.87
CA LYS A 718 33.50 -23.79 3.30
C LYS A 718 33.82 -22.30 3.49
N VAL A 719 32.83 -21.42 3.26
CA VAL A 719 32.96 -19.98 3.48
C VAL A 719 33.29 -19.69 4.95
N LEU A 720 32.58 -20.29 5.90
CA LEU A 720 32.86 -20.14 7.34
C LEU A 720 34.30 -20.53 7.69
N MET A 721 34.79 -21.66 7.16
CA MET A 721 36.18 -22.06 7.37
C MET A 721 37.17 -21.03 6.82
N LYS A 722 36.89 -20.45 5.65
CA LYS A 722 37.73 -19.39 5.06
C LYS A 722 37.71 -18.11 5.87
N GLU A 723 36.56 -17.73 6.44
CA GLU A 723 36.44 -16.59 7.35
C GLU A 723 37.24 -16.82 8.63
N MET A 724 37.15 -18.01 9.25
CA MET A 724 37.98 -18.35 10.42
C MET A 724 39.49 -18.33 10.10
N GLN A 725 39.90 -18.89 8.95
CA GLN A 725 41.28 -18.83 8.47
C GLN A 725 41.75 -17.40 8.24
N SER A 726 40.88 -16.51 7.75
CA SER A 726 41.19 -15.09 7.57
C SER A 726 41.42 -14.34 8.90
N LEU A 727 40.85 -14.86 9.99
CA LEU A 727 41.08 -14.40 11.37
C LEU A 727 42.33 -15.04 12.01
N CYS A 728 43.19 -15.69 11.23
CA CYS A 728 44.38 -16.41 11.68
C CYS A 728 44.08 -17.61 12.60
N LEU A 729 42.86 -18.16 12.54
CA LEU A 729 42.52 -19.41 13.22
C LEU A 729 42.81 -20.58 12.28
N ASN A 730 43.73 -21.48 12.66
CA ASN A 730 43.97 -22.69 11.88
C ASN A 730 42.85 -23.71 12.11
N VAL A 731 41.93 -23.82 11.15
CA VAL A 731 40.80 -24.76 11.18
C VAL A 731 41.02 -25.82 10.11
N GLU A 732 41.05 -27.08 10.54
CA GLU A 732 41.29 -28.26 9.72
C GLU A 732 40.16 -29.27 9.93
N VAL A 733 39.71 -29.92 8.85
CA VAL A 733 38.77 -31.05 8.93
C VAL A 733 39.57 -32.34 8.96
N LEU A 734 39.37 -33.15 9.99
CA LEU A 734 40.10 -34.40 10.18
C LEU A 734 39.24 -35.61 9.78
N ALA A 735 39.83 -36.54 9.04
CA ALA A 735 39.27 -37.87 8.86
C ALA A 735 39.39 -38.69 10.17
N ALA A 736 38.73 -39.85 10.22
CA ALA A 736 38.76 -40.73 11.39
C ALA A 736 40.18 -41.24 11.76
N ASP A 737 41.12 -41.23 10.82
CA ASP A 737 42.53 -41.61 11.01
C ASP A 737 43.43 -40.43 11.43
N GLY A 738 42.86 -39.23 11.60
CA GLY A 738 43.58 -38.01 11.99
C GLY A 738 44.26 -37.28 10.83
N SER A 739 44.09 -37.73 9.59
CA SER A 739 44.59 -37.02 8.42
C SER A 739 43.74 -35.79 8.08
N VAL A 740 44.40 -34.74 7.59
CA VAL A 740 43.73 -33.49 7.19
C VAL A 740 43.07 -33.67 5.81
N ILE A 741 41.76 -33.48 5.74
CA ILE A 741 40.99 -33.51 4.50
C ILE A 741 41.05 -32.13 3.84
N SER A 742 41.47 -32.08 2.58
CA SER A 742 41.36 -30.87 1.77
C SER A 742 39.95 -30.76 1.20
N LEU A 743 39.22 -29.71 1.56
CA LEU A 743 37.89 -29.39 1.01
C LEU A 743 37.96 -28.63 -0.32
N LYS A 744 39.07 -28.74 -1.07
CA LYS A 744 39.19 -28.11 -2.37
C LYS A 744 38.37 -28.89 -3.40
N ASP A 745 37.46 -28.18 -4.07
CA ASP A 745 36.83 -28.66 -5.30
C ASP A 745 37.94 -28.77 -6.35
N THR A 746 38.53 -29.96 -6.47
CA THR A 746 39.64 -30.22 -7.39
C THR A 746 39.03 -30.76 -8.68
N ASP A 747 39.08 -29.95 -9.74
CA ASP A 747 39.24 -30.33 -11.15
C ASP A 747 38.33 -31.40 -11.80
N ASP A 748 37.27 -31.89 -11.14
CA ASP A 748 36.38 -32.93 -11.69
C ASP A 748 35.49 -32.42 -12.83
N GLU A 749 35.19 -31.12 -12.92
CA GLU A 749 34.38 -30.56 -14.02
C GLU A 749 35.11 -30.56 -15.36
N VAL A 750 36.42 -30.24 -15.36
CA VAL A 750 37.23 -30.24 -16.58
C VAL A 750 37.44 -31.66 -17.09
N PHE A 751 37.61 -32.62 -16.18
CA PHE A 751 37.76 -34.03 -16.53
C PHE A 751 36.45 -34.64 -17.04
N ARG A 752 35.30 -34.37 -16.42
CA ARG A 752 34.00 -34.90 -16.88
C ARG A 752 33.55 -34.33 -18.22
N ALA A 753 33.70 -33.02 -18.44
CA ALA A 753 33.35 -32.42 -19.74
C ALA A 753 34.19 -33.03 -20.89
N ALA A 754 35.46 -33.32 -20.63
CA ALA A 754 36.31 -34.03 -21.57
C ALA A 754 35.87 -35.50 -21.78
N GLU A 755 35.46 -36.19 -20.71
CA GLU A 755 35.01 -37.59 -20.75
C GLU A 755 33.66 -37.77 -21.48
N GLU A 756 32.70 -36.88 -21.27
CA GLU A 756 31.40 -36.85 -21.97
C GLU A 756 31.56 -36.57 -23.48
N LEU A 757 32.57 -35.79 -23.86
CA LEU A 757 32.96 -35.56 -25.26
C LEU A 757 33.78 -36.72 -25.86
N GLY A 758 34.04 -37.79 -25.10
CA GLY A 758 34.85 -38.94 -25.53
C GLY A 758 36.34 -38.62 -25.71
N ILE A 759 36.82 -37.51 -25.14
CA ILE A 759 38.22 -37.08 -25.23
C ILE A 759 38.96 -37.60 -24.00
N ASN A 760 39.71 -38.68 -24.20
CA ASN A 760 40.51 -39.30 -23.16
C ASN A 760 41.80 -38.47 -22.94
N ILE A 761 41.84 -37.60 -21.93
CA ILE A 761 43.02 -36.76 -21.58
C ILE A 761 44.05 -37.55 -20.73
N SER A 762 43.89 -38.87 -20.56
CA SER A 762 44.73 -39.71 -19.68
C SER A 762 46.18 -39.96 -20.13
N THR A 763 46.77 -39.16 -21.03
CA THR A 763 48.20 -39.29 -21.36
C THR A 763 48.90 -37.95 -21.54
N ARG A 764 49.33 -37.34 -20.43
CA ARG A 764 50.65 -36.70 -20.19
C ARG A 764 50.53 -35.63 -19.12
N PHE A 765 50.78 -35.99 -17.87
CA PHE A 765 51.58 -35.20 -16.94
C PHE A 765 52.12 -36.18 -15.90
N GLU A 766 53.28 -36.79 -16.20
CA GLU A 766 54.11 -37.35 -15.14
C GLU A 766 54.49 -36.19 -14.22
N SER A 767 54.14 -36.36 -12.95
CA SER A 767 54.52 -35.52 -11.82
C SER A 767 56.03 -35.27 -11.82
N SER A 768 56.44 -34.05 -12.11
CA SER A 768 57.78 -33.58 -11.73
C SER A 768 57.76 -33.33 -10.22
N SER A 769 58.48 -34.17 -9.47
CA SER A 769 58.65 -34.04 -8.01
C SER A 769 59.36 -32.74 -7.65
N VAL A 770 58.86 -32.07 -6.61
CA VAL A 770 59.35 -30.80 -6.06
C VAL A 770 60.61 -30.99 -5.19
N ASP A 771 61.63 -31.70 -5.71
CA ASP A 771 62.93 -31.87 -5.05
C ASP A 771 64.12 -31.38 -5.90
N GLU A 772 63.86 -30.70 -7.03
CA GLU A 772 64.89 -29.93 -7.75
C GLU A 772 64.38 -28.51 -8.01
N ILE A 773 64.50 -27.64 -6.99
CA ILE A 773 64.89 -26.21 -7.02
C ILE A 773 65.27 -25.78 -5.60
#